data_AF-E1F1Y4-F1
#
_entry.id   AF-E1F1Y4-F1
#
_cell.length_a   1.000
_cell.length_b   1.000
_cell.length_c   1.000
_cell.angle_alpha   90.00
_cell.angle_beta   90.00
_cell.angle_gamma   90.00
#
_symmetry.space_group_name_H-M   'P 1'
#
loop_
_entity.id
_entity.type
_entity.pdbx_description
1 polymer ?
#
loop_
_entity_poly.entity_id
_entity_poly.type
_entity_poly.pdbx_seq_one_letter_code
_entity_poly.pdbx_strand_id
1 'polypeptide(L)'
;MYCGACGIEGDVLINGVCVAAGAESSGNTCDKGVCTACTAGYFFHYGSCYKFGESPGSIVCPNQSDTTGSVCGSCGPKFVKNPNAGSSATSCLACYGLDGTLFCDECRISVLTGEGAKPTLCTRCKSGHVPIDGRCVSAYSATAALAGCSDVSTRGLCETCSSGYMLFYGSCYSVDGPIAQAICATENQIYLGGRVFCRQCAQTDHYPIDGLCIADKGSHTCADGVCTACDTSKTTPLDNSKVFLFYGGCYNASSAIGSLICLDASNGACSTCNTTGTSNVIANPSSADGQPKCLACWDEAATGVANCGGCAATTEGDSKIVCSKCTDSTEPKDNACPQALPPATPEGCAVQGCQACSKDSATACDACLPPLVMKEDRTKCFGSCLALGPGYYNNSGTCSPCMEHCLLCADGATCSQCDEGYYLALSSTNPPQGTCRACAAGCSACNDGTDTGCTACLPGYYIASESKANRAAKCVLCNTTEGGYTGIPNCVACFSTVGNNGAKNVVCSQCEEGYVKKHDGSQTICEPPTPECNVAMCSVCADNSPDRCEHCTTGAYLCPRTAACTKDCASCGGSMYPDGDLGECQPCDIPSCRVCATGLKCKSCAENAVPISPDVYHTACMGCSDTGGMDGWVGLAGCTTCELTDRGGGSVNCLDPGYYRRGGLGGGAIAAIVIAVLLALAVAGFLVWWFVFRKGRSSRRGGAKYTSLVRGESYDYRQSLI
;
A
#
# COMPACT_ATOMS: atom_id res chain seq x y z
N MET A 1 16.44 -13.67 -1.94
CA MET A 1 16.58 -12.21 -2.11
C MET A 1 17.60 -11.99 -3.22
N TYR A 2 17.34 -11.13 -4.21
CA TYR A 2 18.26 -10.87 -5.34
C TYR A 2 18.65 -9.38 -5.32
N CYS A 3 19.90 -9.05 -5.68
CA CYS A 3 20.44 -7.70 -5.57
C CYS A 3 20.02 -6.82 -6.77
N GLY A 4 19.67 -5.55 -6.50
CA GLY A 4 19.34 -4.54 -7.52
C GLY A 4 20.52 -3.65 -7.94
N ALA A 5 21.59 -3.61 -7.14
CA ALA A 5 22.91 -3.07 -7.50
C ALA A 5 23.99 -3.69 -6.63
N CYS A 6 25.21 -3.81 -7.15
CA CYS A 6 26.39 -4.21 -6.37
C CYS A 6 27.05 -2.99 -5.73
N GLY A 7 27.29 -3.08 -4.43
CA GLY A 7 27.99 -2.02 -3.68
C GLY A 7 29.52 -2.12 -3.74
N ILE A 8 30.07 -3.26 -4.19
CA ILE A 8 31.50 -3.49 -4.32
C ILE A 8 31.98 -2.90 -5.64
N GLU A 9 32.99 -2.02 -5.57
CA GLU A 9 33.59 -1.42 -6.76
C GLU A 9 34.27 -2.49 -7.62
N GLY A 10 33.92 -2.54 -8.90
CA GLY A 10 34.41 -3.56 -9.83
C GLY A 10 33.51 -4.81 -9.95
N ASP A 11 32.45 -4.93 -9.13
CA ASP A 11 31.44 -5.97 -9.29
C ASP A 11 30.27 -5.50 -10.16
N VAL A 12 29.59 -6.44 -10.81
CA VAL A 12 28.44 -6.21 -11.70
C VAL A 12 27.35 -7.27 -11.46
N LEU A 13 26.12 -6.96 -11.87
CA LEU A 13 24.98 -7.84 -11.66
C LEU A 13 24.71 -8.79 -12.83
N ILE A 14 24.94 -10.08 -12.60
CA ILE A 14 24.54 -11.15 -13.52
C ILE A 14 23.64 -12.11 -12.77
N ASN A 15 22.46 -12.43 -13.35
CA ASN A 15 21.45 -13.27 -12.71
C ASN A 15 21.02 -12.81 -11.30
N GLY A 16 21.11 -11.49 -11.01
CA GLY A 16 20.77 -10.93 -9.70
C GLY A 16 21.81 -11.17 -8.62
N VAL A 17 23.02 -11.59 -8.99
CA VAL A 17 24.17 -11.85 -8.11
C VAL A 17 25.34 -10.96 -8.53
N CYS A 18 26.09 -10.47 -7.55
CA CYS A 18 27.31 -9.70 -7.80
C CYS A 18 28.46 -10.62 -8.21
N VAL A 19 29.04 -10.33 -9.38
CA VAL A 19 30.18 -11.06 -9.95
C VAL A 19 31.23 -10.05 -10.39
N ALA A 20 32.50 -10.45 -10.49
CA ALA A 20 33.57 -9.54 -10.87
C ALA A 20 33.43 -9.07 -12.33
N ALA A 21 33.63 -7.78 -12.58
CA ALA A 21 33.60 -7.24 -13.95
C ALA A 21 34.71 -7.86 -14.82
N GLY A 22 34.40 -8.17 -16.08
CA GLY A 22 35.33 -8.77 -17.04
C GLY A 22 34.83 -10.11 -17.58
N ALA A 23 35.57 -11.20 -17.36
CA ALA A 23 35.20 -12.51 -17.89
C ALA A 23 33.84 -13.02 -17.35
N GLU A 24 33.52 -12.69 -16.10
CA GLU A 24 32.28 -13.16 -15.44
C GLU A 24 31.05 -12.37 -15.88
N SER A 25 31.22 -11.19 -16.51
CA SER A 25 30.10 -10.46 -17.12
C SER A 25 29.54 -11.13 -18.38
N SER A 26 30.21 -12.20 -18.87
CA SER A 26 29.73 -13.05 -19.98
C SER A 26 29.40 -12.26 -21.26
N GLY A 27 30.11 -11.16 -21.50
CA GLY A 27 29.90 -10.28 -22.67
C GLY A 27 28.77 -9.26 -22.52
N ASN A 28 28.14 -9.15 -21.35
CA ASN A 28 27.18 -8.08 -21.04
C ASN A 28 27.92 -6.75 -20.76
N THR A 29 27.25 -5.64 -21.06
CA THR A 29 27.77 -4.29 -20.81
C THR A 29 27.27 -3.80 -19.46
N CYS A 30 28.18 -3.56 -18.53
CA CYS A 30 27.85 -3.20 -17.15
C CYS A 30 28.78 -2.10 -16.64
N ASP A 31 28.26 -1.24 -15.77
CA ASP A 31 28.96 -0.09 -15.19
C ASP A 31 28.41 0.19 -13.78
N LYS A 32 29.28 0.62 -12.86
CA LYS A 32 28.92 1.06 -11.49
C LYS A 32 27.97 0.12 -10.73
N GLY A 33 28.27 -1.18 -10.70
CA GLY A 33 27.50 -2.14 -9.91
C GLY A 33 26.21 -2.64 -10.57
N VAL A 34 25.87 -2.19 -11.78
CA VAL A 34 24.69 -2.63 -12.54
C VAL A 34 25.06 -2.92 -13.99
N CYS A 35 24.23 -3.68 -14.68
CA CYS A 35 24.30 -3.80 -16.13
C CYS A 35 23.49 -2.70 -16.82
N THR A 36 24.00 -2.22 -17.96
CA THR A 36 23.38 -1.18 -18.79
C THR A 36 22.89 -1.71 -20.12
N ALA A 37 23.46 -2.82 -20.62
CA ALA A 37 22.93 -3.54 -21.78
C ALA A 37 23.30 -5.03 -21.74
N CYS A 38 22.35 -5.90 -22.11
CA CYS A 38 22.53 -7.33 -22.15
C CYS A 38 22.84 -7.84 -23.56
N THR A 39 23.71 -8.84 -23.64
CA THR A 39 24.07 -9.54 -24.88
C THR A 39 23.02 -10.59 -25.26
N ALA A 40 23.18 -11.25 -26.41
CA ALA A 40 22.30 -12.33 -26.83
C ALA A 40 22.38 -13.51 -25.84
N GLY A 41 21.22 -14.11 -25.50
CA GLY A 41 21.14 -15.16 -24.48
C GLY A 41 20.88 -14.64 -23.06
N TYR A 42 20.82 -13.32 -22.88
CA TYR A 42 20.44 -12.66 -21.63
C TYR A 42 19.37 -11.59 -21.87
N PHE A 43 18.51 -11.33 -20.90
CA PHE A 43 17.56 -10.21 -20.94
C PHE A 43 17.77 -9.25 -19.77
N PHE A 44 17.47 -7.98 -20.00
CA PHE A 44 17.58 -6.94 -18.98
C PHE A 44 16.40 -6.99 -18.02
N HIS A 45 16.69 -6.93 -16.72
CA HIS A 45 15.68 -6.82 -15.67
C HIS A 45 16.28 -6.09 -14.45
N TYR A 46 15.73 -4.91 -14.15
CA TYR A 46 16.09 -4.07 -13.00
C TYR A 46 17.61 -3.95 -12.73
N GLY A 47 18.38 -3.55 -13.76
CA GLY A 47 19.82 -3.31 -13.62
C GLY A 47 20.69 -4.56 -13.66
N SER A 48 20.13 -5.73 -13.97
CA SER A 48 20.86 -7.00 -14.11
C SER A 48 20.55 -7.68 -15.44
N CYS A 49 21.52 -8.44 -15.95
CA CYS A 49 21.32 -9.32 -17.11
C CYS A 49 21.05 -10.75 -16.64
N TYR A 50 19.84 -11.24 -16.92
CA TYR A 50 19.40 -12.59 -16.55
C TYR A 50 19.46 -13.52 -17.75
N LYS A 51 20.00 -14.71 -17.55
CA LYS A 51 20.14 -15.72 -18.59
C LYS A 51 18.80 -16.39 -18.87
N PHE A 52 18.49 -16.62 -20.15
CA PHE A 52 17.31 -17.41 -20.52
C PHE A 52 17.46 -18.86 -20.07
N GLY A 53 16.35 -19.48 -19.65
CA GLY A 53 16.28 -20.91 -19.35
C GLY A 53 16.93 -21.34 -18.02
N GLU A 54 17.68 -20.48 -17.34
CA GLU A 54 18.29 -20.76 -16.03
C GLU A 54 17.61 -19.99 -14.91
N SER A 55 17.51 -20.58 -13.71
CA SER A 55 16.99 -19.88 -12.53
C SER A 55 18.01 -18.85 -12.04
N PRO A 56 17.59 -17.62 -11.68
CA PRO A 56 16.21 -17.13 -11.57
C PRO A 56 15.58 -16.58 -12.86
N GLY A 57 16.35 -16.44 -13.94
CA GLY A 57 15.87 -15.89 -15.22
C GLY A 57 14.64 -16.62 -15.78
N SER A 58 14.55 -17.94 -15.61
CA SER A 58 13.40 -18.76 -16.02
C SER A 58 12.10 -18.47 -15.26
N ILE A 59 12.18 -17.84 -14.07
CA ILE A 59 10.99 -17.40 -13.31
C ILE A 59 10.39 -16.15 -13.97
N VAL A 60 11.26 -15.24 -14.42
CA VAL A 60 10.86 -13.99 -15.09
C VAL A 60 10.47 -14.26 -16.54
N CYS A 61 11.25 -15.09 -17.23
CA CYS A 61 11.10 -15.45 -18.63
C CYS A 61 11.04 -16.99 -18.79
N PRO A 62 9.86 -17.61 -18.63
CA PRO A 62 9.73 -19.07 -18.68
C PRO A 62 9.91 -19.67 -20.08
N ASN A 63 9.76 -18.87 -21.15
CA ASN A 63 9.83 -19.37 -22.52
C ASN A 63 11.28 -19.54 -23.00
N GLN A 64 11.69 -20.80 -23.18
CA GLN A 64 13.04 -21.17 -23.65
C GLN A 64 13.28 -20.86 -25.14
N SER A 65 12.24 -20.48 -25.89
CA SER A 65 12.34 -20.06 -27.30
C SER A 65 13.00 -18.69 -27.48
N ASP A 66 13.10 -17.89 -26.42
CA ASP A 66 13.65 -16.52 -26.46
C ASP A 66 15.19 -16.48 -26.36
N THR A 67 15.85 -17.65 -26.34
CA THR A 67 17.28 -17.85 -26.05
C THR A 67 18.26 -17.20 -27.03
N THR A 68 17.80 -16.70 -28.18
CA THR A 68 18.64 -16.06 -29.20
C THR A 68 18.58 -14.54 -29.20
N GLY A 69 17.64 -13.95 -28.45
CA GLY A 69 17.46 -12.49 -28.34
C GLY A 69 18.09 -11.90 -27.08
N SER A 70 17.82 -10.61 -26.86
CA SER A 70 18.17 -9.88 -25.62
C SER A 70 16.95 -9.37 -24.85
N VAL A 71 15.75 -9.80 -25.25
CA VAL A 71 14.46 -9.35 -24.72
C VAL A 71 13.59 -10.56 -24.45
N CYS A 72 12.96 -10.60 -23.27
CA CYS A 72 11.99 -11.62 -22.96
C CYS A 72 10.68 -11.40 -23.74
N GLY A 73 10.28 -12.38 -24.54
CA GLY A 73 9.08 -12.34 -25.38
C GLY A 73 7.80 -12.61 -24.59
N SER A 74 7.89 -13.43 -23.53
CA SER A 74 6.76 -13.82 -22.66
C SER A 74 7.17 -13.89 -21.19
N CYS A 75 6.45 -13.13 -20.36
CA CYS A 75 6.76 -13.00 -18.93
C CYS A 75 6.07 -14.06 -18.07
N GLY A 76 6.69 -14.41 -16.95
CA GLY A 76 6.13 -15.33 -15.96
C GLY A 76 4.91 -14.77 -15.22
N PRO A 77 4.18 -15.61 -14.45
CA PRO A 77 2.86 -15.31 -13.85
C PRO A 77 2.84 -14.23 -12.74
N LYS A 78 3.95 -13.54 -12.49
CA LYS A 78 4.07 -12.39 -11.57
C LYS A 78 4.70 -11.16 -12.24
N PHE A 79 4.70 -11.16 -13.57
CA PHE A 79 5.31 -10.12 -14.37
C PHE A 79 4.44 -9.78 -15.57
N VAL A 80 4.52 -8.53 -16.00
CA VAL A 80 3.87 -8.05 -17.22
C VAL A 80 4.89 -7.60 -18.23
N LYS A 81 4.61 -7.82 -19.51
CA LYS A 81 5.50 -7.46 -20.60
C LYS A 81 5.64 -5.94 -20.67
N ASN A 82 6.88 -5.44 -20.61
CA ASN A 82 7.16 -4.04 -20.86
C ASN A 82 7.05 -3.76 -22.37
N PRO A 83 6.17 -2.86 -22.82
CA PRO A 83 6.09 -2.48 -24.23
C PRO A 83 7.40 -1.87 -24.77
N ASN A 84 8.17 -1.23 -23.89
CA ASN A 84 9.43 -0.57 -24.20
C ASN A 84 10.65 -1.45 -23.86
N ALA A 85 10.48 -2.77 -23.83
CA ALA A 85 11.55 -3.71 -23.55
C ALA A 85 12.68 -3.63 -24.59
N GLY A 86 13.92 -3.77 -24.12
CA GLY A 86 15.12 -3.71 -24.96
C GLY A 86 16.33 -4.34 -24.29
N SER A 87 17.48 -4.33 -24.95
CA SER A 87 18.73 -4.83 -24.36
C SER A 87 19.15 -4.03 -23.12
N SER A 88 18.72 -2.79 -22.98
CA SER A 88 19.00 -1.87 -21.87
C SER A 88 17.76 -1.50 -21.06
N ALA A 89 16.63 -2.17 -21.27
CA ALA A 89 15.36 -1.85 -20.62
C ALA A 89 14.64 -3.11 -20.15
N THR A 90 14.12 -3.06 -18.92
CA THR A 90 13.48 -4.20 -18.26
C THR A 90 12.45 -4.87 -19.17
N SER A 91 12.63 -6.16 -19.46
CA SER A 91 11.71 -6.87 -20.37
C SER A 91 10.35 -7.17 -19.73
N CYS A 92 10.39 -7.56 -18.47
CA CYS A 92 9.22 -7.99 -17.71
C CYS A 92 9.17 -7.19 -16.41
N LEU A 93 8.13 -6.37 -16.24
CA LEU A 93 7.91 -5.55 -15.05
C LEU A 93 7.27 -6.41 -13.96
N ALA A 94 7.82 -6.35 -12.76
CA ALA A 94 7.31 -7.14 -11.65
C ALA A 94 5.95 -6.60 -11.17
N CYS A 95 5.06 -7.52 -10.79
CA CYS A 95 3.82 -7.18 -10.12
C CYS A 95 4.00 -6.89 -8.62
N TYR A 96 5.19 -7.10 -8.05
CA TYR A 96 5.53 -6.87 -6.65
C TYR A 96 6.78 -5.98 -6.53
N GLY A 97 6.83 -5.09 -5.55
CA GLY A 97 7.97 -4.20 -5.31
C GLY A 97 7.73 -3.17 -4.20
N LEU A 98 8.78 -2.44 -3.81
CA LEU A 98 8.75 -1.37 -2.78
C LEU A 98 7.77 -0.23 -3.13
N ASP A 99 7.36 -0.16 -4.39
CA ASP A 99 6.46 0.86 -4.93
C ASP A 99 4.96 0.54 -4.70
N GLY A 100 4.60 -0.25 -3.69
CA GLY A 100 3.21 -0.33 -3.19
C GLY A 100 2.29 -1.37 -3.84
N THR A 101 2.84 -2.43 -4.45
CA THR A 101 2.08 -3.63 -4.87
C THR A 101 2.44 -4.85 -4.01
N LEU A 102 2.81 -4.62 -2.75
CA LEU A 102 2.94 -5.69 -1.77
C LEU A 102 1.63 -6.47 -1.69
N PHE A 103 1.69 -7.80 -1.63
CA PHE A 103 0.52 -8.68 -1.71
C PHE A 103 -0.22 -8.68 -3.05
N CYS A 104 0.36 -8.16 -4.13
CA CYS A 104 -0.22 -8.27 -5.46
C CYS A 104 0.05 -9.64 -6.09
N ASP A 105 -1.01 -10.27 -6.60
CA ASP A 105 -0.96 -11.55 -7.28
C ASP A 105 -0.97 -11.44 -8.80
N GLU A 106 -1.70 -10.47 -9.36
CA GLU A 106 -1.75 -10.16 -10.79
C GLU A 106 -1.77 -8.65 -10.99
N CYS A 107 -1.06 -8.18 -12.02
CA CYS A 107 -0.97 -6.77 -12.35
C CYS A 107 -1.12 -6.54 -13.85
N ARG A 108 -1.26 -5.27 -14.23
CA ARG A 108 -1.26 -4.77 -15.61
C ARG A 108 -0.30 -3.60 -15.77
N ILE A 109 0.02 -3.26 -17.02
CA ILE A 109 0.74 -2.04 -17.33
C ILE A 109 -0.14 -0.84 -16.95
N SER A 110 0.49 0.15 -16.32
CA SER A 110 -0.18 1.39 -15.99
C SER A 110 -0.59 2.16 -17.24
N VAL A 111 -1.78 2.75 -17.17
CA VAL A 111 -2.29 3.65 -18.21
C VAL A 111 -1.56 5.01 -18.19
N LEU A 112 -0.89 5.32 -17.08
CA LEU A 112 -0.10 6.54 -16.94
C LEU A 112 1.25 6.38 -17.63
N THR A 113 1.65 7.42 -18.35
CA THR A 113 2.98 7.53 -18.97
C THR A 113 3.66 8.81 -18.45
N GLY A 114 4.95 8.73 -18.12
CA GLY A 114 5.73 9.88 -17.62
C GLY A 114 6.68 9.54 -16.46
N GLU A 115 7.60 10.46 -16.15
CA GLU A 115 8.47 10.35 -14.98
C GLU A 115 7.64 10.35 -13.69
N GLY A 116 7.88 9.35 -12.81
CA GLY A 116 7.15 9.19 -11.55
C GLY A 116 5.84 8.40 -11.63
N ALA A 117 5.35 8.08 -12.83
CA ALA A 117 4.23 7.17 -12.99
C ALA A 117 4.65 5.73 -12.65
N LYS A 118 3.86 5.05 -11.81
CA LYS A 118 4.12 3.65 -11.48
C LYS A 118 3.93 2.79 -12.73
N PRO A 119 4.85 1.88 -13.06
CA PRO A 119 4.81 1.13 -14.31
C PRO A 119 3.73 0.04 -14.33
N THR A 120 3.32 -0.44 -13.16
CA THR A 120 2.32 -1.51 -13.01
C THR A 120 1.21 -1.12 -12.04
N LEU A 121 0.00 -1.61 -12.33
CA LEU A 121 -1.20 -1.47 -11.49
C LEU A 121 -1.64 -2.86 -11.05
N CYS A 122 -1.85 -3.06 -9.76
CA CYS A 122 -2.35 -4.33 -9.26
C CYS A 122 -3.84 -4.52 -9.59
N THR A 123 -4.17 -5.66 -10.18
CA THR A 123 -5.55 -6.02 -10.57
C THR A 123 -6.10 -7.20 -9.77
N ARG A 124 -5.22 -7.95 -9.09
CA ARG A 124 -5.64 -8.96 -8.10
C ARG A 124 -4.62 -9.05 -6.98
N CYS A 125 -5.11 -9.04 -5.75
CA CYS A 125 -4.33 -9.16 -4.53
C CYS A 125 -4.41 -10.58 -3.95
N LYS A 126 -3.53 -10.86 -2.98
CA LYS A 126 -3.61 -12.07 -2.15
C LYS A 126 -4.83 -12.00 -1.23
N SER A 127 -5.20 -13.16 -0.68
CA SER A 127 -6.28 -13.27 0.32
C SER A 127 -6.13 -12.24 1.46
N GLY A 128 -7.25 -11.69 1.91
CA GLY A 128 -7.32 -10.62 2.91
C GLY A 128 -7.02 -9.21 2.39
N HIS A 129 -6.71 -9.05 1.09
CA HIS A 129 -6.41 -7.76 0.46
C HIS A 129 -7.25 -7.53 -0.79
N VAL A 130 -7.46 -6.26 -1.13
CA VAL A 130 -8.18 -5.81 -2.34
C VAL A 130 -7.43 -4.66 -3.03
N PRO A 131 -7.53 -4.51 -4.35
CA PRO A 131 -6.79 -3.49 -5.08
C PRO A 131 -7.57 -2.16 -5.15
N ILE A 132 -7.06 -1.14 -4.49
CA ILE A 132 -7.55 0.24 -4.56
C ILE A 132 -6.46 1.13 -5.16
N ASP A 133 -6.80 1.93 -6.16
CA ASP A 133 -5.85 2.74 -6.94
C ASP A 133 -4.64 1.93 -7.47
N GLY A 134 -4.89 0.70 -7.89
CA GLY A 134 -3.85 -0.22 -8.35
C GLY A 134 -2.90 -0.72 -7.26
N ARG A 135 -3.24 -0.59 -5.98
CA ARG A 135 -2.44 -1.06 -4.84
C ARG A 135 -3.26 -1.97 -3.94
N CYS A 136 -2.63 -3.00 -3.38
CA CYS A 136 -3.29 -3.87 -2.42
C CYS A 136 -3.35 -3.22 -1.05
N VAL A 137 -4.57 -3.07 -0.52
CA VAL A 137 -4.84 -2.66 0.85
C VAL A 137 -5.58 -3.77 1.57
N SER A 138 -5.53 -3.79 2.90
CA SER A 138 -6.33 -4.74 3.69
C SER A 138 -7.82 -4.57 3.37
N ALA A 139 -8.51 -5.69 3.13
CA ALA A 139 -9.95 -5.71 2.88
C ALA A 139 -10.78 -5.17 4.06
N TYR A 140 -10.19 -5.10 5.25
CA TYR A 140 -10.83 -4.58 6.47
C TYR A 140 -10.55 -3.09 6.71
N SER A 141 -9.76 -2.45 5.85
CA SER A 141 -9.40 -1.03 5.99
C SER A 141 -10.57 -0.10 5.67
N ALA A 142 -10.52 1.12 6.19
CA ALA A 142 -11.48 2.17 5.83
C ALA A 142 -11.47 2.45 4.32
N THR A 143 -10.28 2.52 3.72
CA THR A 143 -10.12 2.74 2.27
C THR A 143 -10.86 1.69 1.45
N ALA A 144 -10.68 0.40 1.77
CA ALA A 144 -11.32 -0.70 1.06
C ALA A 144 -12.85 -0.62 1.13
N ALA A 145 -13.39 -0.39 2.32
CA ALA A 145 -14.83 -0.30 2.52
C ALA A 145 -15.46 0.95 1.90
N LEU A 146 -14.80 2.11 1.98
CA LEU A 146 -15.26 3.34 1.30
C LEU A 146 -15.25 3.19 -0.22
N ALA A 147 -14.26 2.50 -0.77
CA ALA A 147 -14.22 2.17 -2.18
C ALA A 147 -15.25 1.12 -2.61
N GLY A 148 -15.91 0.44 -1.66
CA GLY A 148 -16.91 -0.60 -1.92
C GLY A 148 -16.32 -2.02 -2.09
N CYS A 149 -15.05 -2.22 -1.74
CA CYS A 149 -14.34 -3.49 -1.86
C CYS A 149 -14.05 -4.12 -0.49
N SER A 150 -15.08 -4.48 0.27
CA SER A 150 -14.88 -5.01 1.64
C SER A 150 -15.12 -6.51 1.80
N ASP A 151 -15.53 -7.22 0.74
CA ASP A 151 -15.87 -8.65 0.84
C ASP A 151 -14.62 -9.54 0.65
N VAL A 152 -14.34 -10.36 1.66
CA VAL A 152 -13.27 -11.37 1.71
C VAL A 152 -13.50 -12.49 0.69
N SER A 153 -14.74 -12.66 0.20
CA SER A 153 -15.11 -13.68 -0.79
C SER A 153 -14.51 -13.43 -2.18
N THR A 154 -14.06 -12.19 -2.46
CA THR A 154 -13.76 -11.68 -3.80
C THR A 154 -12.45 -12.18 -4.43
N ARG A 155 -11.79 -13.21 -3.87
CA ARG A 155 -10.52 -13.78 -4.39
C ARG A 155 -9.45 -12.71 -4.70
N GLY A 156 -9.49 -11.57 -3.99
CA GLY A 156 -8.54 -10.48 -4.10
C GLY A 156 -8.78 -9.47 -5.22
N LEU A 157 -9.99 -9.35 -5.77
CA LEU A 157 -10.35 -8.28 -6.71
C LEU A 157 -11.61 -7.54 -6.25
N CYS A 158 -11.85 -6.35 -6.76
CA CYS A 158 -13.11 -5.63 -6.61
C CYS A 158 -14.06 -6.01 -7.74
N GLU A 159 -15.25 -6.49 -7.43
CA GLU A 159 -16.31 -6.69 -8.44
C GLU A 159 -17.14 -5.44 -8.68
N THR A 160 -17.22 -4.59 -7.66
CA THR A 160 -18.03 -3.38 -7.66
C THR A 160 -17.33 -2.29 -6.86
N CYS A 161 -17.54 -1.02 -7.26
CA CYS A 161 -17.04 0.14 -6.55
C CYS A 161 -18.19 1.02 -6.01
N SER A 162 -17.95 1.70 -4.91
CA SER A 162 -18.84 2.74 -4.35
C SER A 162 -18.82 4.02 -5.21
N SER A 163 -19.70 4.96 -4.88
CA SER A 163 -19.71 6.30 -5.47
C SER A 163 -18.36 7.00 -5.29
N GLY A 164 -17.92 7.73 -6.33
CA GLY A 164 -16.62 8.39 -6.35
C GLY A 164 -15.45 7.47 -6.74
N TYR A 165 -15.72 6.19 -7.02
CA TYR A 165 -14.73 5.25 -7.54
C TYR A 165 -15.18 4.62 -8.85
N MET A 166 -14.22 4.43 -9.75
CA MET A 166 -14.38 3.75 -11.04
C MET A 166 -13.77 2.37 -10.99
N LEU A 167 -14.52 1.36 -11.46
CA LEU A 167 -14.01 0.00 -11.58
C LEU A 167 -13.20 -0.14 -12.88
N PHE A 168 -11.96 -0.62 -12.76
CA PHE A 168 -11.15 -0.97 -13.92
C PHE A 168 -10.29 -2.20 -13.64
N TYR A 169 -10.48 -3.26 -14.44
CA TYR A 169 -9.81 -4.56 -14.27
C TYR A 169 -9.75 -5.08 -12.83
N GLY A 170 -10.86 -5.02 -12.11
CA GLY A 170 -10.95 -5.56 -10.76
C GLY A 170 -10.35 -4.66 -9.68
N SER A 171 -10.00 -3.40 -9.98
CA SER A 171 -9.58 -2.42 -8.97
C SER A 171 -10.48 -1.18 -9.01
N CYS A 172 -10.72 -0.60 -7.84
CA CYS A 172 -11.46 0.65 -7.70
C CYS A 172 -10.49 1.83 -7.66
N TYR A 173 -10.67 2.78 -8.57
CA TYR A 173 -9.85 3.97 -8.72
C TYR A 173 -10.63 5.22 -8.34
N SER A 174 -10.03 6.07 -7.53
CA SER A 174 -10.56 7.38 -7.17
C SER A 174 -10.80 8.20 -8.45
N VAL A 175 -12.02 8.67 -8.70
CA VAL A 175 -12.40 9.26 -10.00
C VAL A 175 -11.70 10.58 -10.34
N ASP A 176 -11.23 11.28 -9.32
CA ASP A 176 -10.38 12.47 -9.38
C ASP A 176 -8.88 12.14 -9.46
N GLY A 177 -8.52 10.88 -9.20
CA GLY A 177 -7.16 10.39 -9.27
C GLY A 177 -6.62 10.36 -10.70
N PRO A 178 -5.30 10.51 -10.89
CA PRO A 178 -4.69 10.58 -12.21
C PRO A 178 -4.94 9.31 -13.03
N ILE A 179 -4.98 8.15 -12.37
CA ILE A 179 -5.22 6.87 -13.06
C ILE A 179 -6.65 6.80 -13.61
N ALA A 180 -7.66 7.17 -12.81
CA ALA A 180 -9.04 7.18 -13.28
C ALA A 180 -9.24 8.15 -14.45
N GLN A 181 -8.62 9.33 -14.39
CA GLN A 181 -8.65 10.30 -15.49
C GLN A 181 -7.99 9.78 -16.78
N ALA A 182 -6.95 8.96 -16.65
CA ALA A 182 -6.29 8.29 -17.77
C ALA A 182 -7.05 7.04 -18.28
N ILE A 183 -8.04 6.54 -17.52
CA ILE A 183 -8.99 5.51 -17.98
C ILE A 183 -10.17 6.19 -18.66
N CYS A 184 -10.73 7.22 -18.02
CA CYS A 184 -11.90 7.95 -18.43
C CYS A 184 -11.81 9.42 -17.95
N ALA A 185 -11.62 10.32 -18.89
CA ALA A 185 -11.58 11.76 -18.61
C ALA A 185 -12.88 12.24 -17.96
N THR A 186 -12.80 13.24 -17.07
CA THR A 186 -13.95 13.77 -16.30
C THR A 186 -15.18 14.04 -17.17
N GLU A 187 -15.00 14.67 -18.34
CA GLU A 187 -16.08 14.98 -19.27
C GLU A 187 -16.75 13.75 -19.90
N ASN A 188 -16.13 12.58 -19.79
CA ASN A 188 -16.63 11.30 -20.28
C ASN A 188 -17.08 10.35 -19.15
N GLN A 189 -16.98 10.79 -17.90
CA GLN A 189 -17.51 10.06 -16.76
C GLN A 189 -19.03 10.21 -16.74
N ILE A 190 -19.72 9.07 -16.60
CA ILE A 190 -21.17 9.03 -16.48
C ILE A 190 -21.53 8.30 -15.19
N TYR A 191 -22.67 8.67 -14.61
CA TYR A 191 -23.09 8.13 -13.34
C TYR A 191 -24.41 7.39 -13.48
N LEU A 192 -24.42 6.13 -13.09
CA LEU A 192 -25.60 5.28 -13.15
C LEU A 192 -25.71 4.47 -11.86
N GLY A 193 -26.84 4.60 -11.15
CA GLY A 193 -27.09 3.83 -9.93
C GLY A 193 -26.05 4.05 -8.83
N GLY A 194 -25.52 5.28 -8.70
CA GLY A 194 -24.52 5.64 -7.71
C GLY A 194 -23.09 5.17 -8.03
N ARG A 195 -22.83 4.72 -9.27
CA ARG A 195 -21.52 4.24 -9.74
C ARG A 195 -21.01 5.08 -10.89
N VAL A 196 -19.69 5.08 -11.10
CA VAL A 196 -19.05 5.82 -12.18
C VAL A 196 -18.63 4.88 -13.31
N PHE A 197 -19.08 5.21 -14.51
CA PHE A 197 -18.81 4.52 -15.75
C PHE A 197 -18.21 5.49 -16.76
N CYS A 198 -17.83 4.96 -17.92
CA CYS A 198 -17.28 5.75 -18.99
C CYS A 198 -18.15 5.70 -20.24
N ARG A 199 -18.37 6.84 -20.89
CA ARG A 199 -18.99 6.90 -22.23
C ARG A 199 -17.99 6.87 -23.37
N GLN A 200 -16.73 7.19 -23.08
CA GLN A 200 -15.63 7.15 -24.03
C GLN A 200 -14.33 6.90 -23.28
N CYS A 201 -13.76 5.72 -23.50
CA CYS A 201 -12.49 5.34 -22.88
C CYS A 201 -11.35 6.21 -23.42
N ALA A 202 -10.47 6.66 -22.53
CA ALA A 202 -9.31 7.46 -22.92
C ALA A 202 -8.27 6.62 -23.71
N GLN A 203 -8.22 5.31 -23.43
CA GLN A 203 -7.42 4.36 -24.19
C GLN A 203 -8.15 4.01 -25.48
N THR A 204 -7.51 4.24 -26.62
CA THR A 204 -8.13 4.07 -27.95
C THR A 204 -8.49 2.63 -28.29
N ASP A 205 -7.85 1.67 -27.63
CA ASP A 205 -8.06 0.22 -27.77
C ASP A 205 -9.00 -0.37 -26.71
N HIS A 206 -9.54 0.45 -25.80
CA HIS A 206 -10.55 0.05 -24.83
C HIS A 206 -11.90 0.67 -25.19
N TYR A 207 -12.99 0.00 -24.83
CA TYR A 207 -14.32 0.43 -25.22
C TYR A 207 -15.31 0.25 -24.06
N PRO A 208 -16.35 1.09 -23.94
CA PRO A 208 -17.33 0.95 -22.88
C PRO A 208 -18.28 -0.21 -23.14
N ILE A 209 -18.11 -1.30 -22.38
CA ILE A 209 -19.00 -2.46 -22.37
C ILE A 209 -19.60 -2.57 -20.97
N ASP A 210 -20.93 -2.46 -20.88
CA ASP A 210 -21.68 -2.21 -19.63
C ASP A 210 -21.09 -1.04 -18.81
N GLY A 211 -20.56 -0.02 -19.52
CA GLY A 211 -19.95 1.17 -18.94
C GLY A 211 -18.51 1.01 -18.44
N LEU A 212 -17.93 -0.20 -18.49
CA LEU A 212 -16.56 -0.47 -18.12
C LEU A 212 -15.64 -0.38 -19.34
N CYS A 213 -14.49 0.29 -19.19
CA CYS A 213 -13.48 0.35 -20.23
C CYS A 213 -12.69 -0.96 -20.30
N ILE A 214 -12.94 -1.75 -21.35
CA ILE A 214 -12.26 -3.04 -21.58
C ILE A 214 -11.73 -3.14 -23.01
N ALA A 215 -10.60 -3.82 -23.19
CA ALA A 215 -10.01 -4.06 -24.51
C ALA A 215 -10.79 -5.07 -25.38
N ASP A 216 -11.50 -6.02 -24.76
CA ASP A 216 -12.28 -7.02 -25.47
C ASP A 216 -13.64 -6.45 -25.88
N LYS A 217 -13.74 -5.98 -27.13
CA LYS A 217 -15.01 -5.52 -27.71
C LYS A 217 -15.90 -6.64 -28.25
N GLY A 218 -15.49 -7.90 -28.16
CA GLY A 218 -16.19 -9.02 -28.80
C GLY A 218 -16.52 -8.73 -30.27
N SER A 219 -17.78 -8.95 -30.65
CA SER A 219 -18.30 -8.67 -32.00
C SER A 219 -18.87 -7.23 -32.14
N HIS A 220 -18.76 -6.38 -31.11
CA HIS A 220 -19.26 -5.00 -31.18
C HIS A 220 -18.44 -4.15 -32.16
N THR A 221 -19.09 -3.18 -32.80
CA THR A 221 -18.42 -2.23 -33.70
C THR A 221 -17.97 -1.02 -32.89
N CYS A 222 -16.70 -1.01 -32.53
CA CYS A 222 -16.08 0.04 -31.72
C CYS A 222 -14.73 0.48 -32.29
N ALA A 223 -14.44 1.78 -32.16
CA ALA A 223 -13.21 2.46 -32.59
C ALA A 223 -12.97 3.71 -31.71
N ASP A 224 -11.70 4.07 -31.51
CA ASP A 224 -11.28 5.32 -30.83
C ASP A 224 -11.96 5.57 -29.46
N GLY A 225 -12.05 4.52 -28.64
CA GLY A 225 -12.60 4.63 -27.29
C GLY A 225 -14.14 4.58 -27.18
N VAL A 226 -14.86 4.42 -28.30
CA VAL A 226 -16.34 4.37 -28.33
C VAL A 226 -16.88 3.23 -29.18
N CYS A 227 -18.08 2.78 -28.89
CA CYS A 227 -18.87 1.88 -29.71
C CYS A 227 -19.92 2.65 -30.51
N THR A 228 -20.11 2.27 -31.78
CA THR A 228 -21.10 2.87 -32.68
C THR A 228 -22.22 1.89 -33.05
N ALA A 229 -22.00 0.59 -32.86
CA ALA A 229 -23.04 -0.43 -32.97
C ALA A 229 -22.71 -1.63 -32.08
N CYS A 230 -23.74 -2.21 -31.49
CA CYS A 230 -23.59 -3.36 -30.62
C CYS A 230 -24.00 -4.64 -31.34
N ASP A 231 -23.18 -5.68 -31.22
CA ASP A 231 -23.59 -7.03 -31.61
C ASP A 231 -24.83 -7.48 -30.84
N THR A 232 -25.80 -7.98 -31.58
CA THR A 232 -27.03 -8.59 -31.05
C THR A 232 -27.15 -10.07 -31.40
N SER A 233 -26.09 -10.66 -31.97
CA SER A 233 -26.09 -12.07 -32.35
C SER A 233 -26.20 -12.96 -31.10
N LYS A 234 -27.10 -13.94 -31.13
CA LYS A 234 -27.16 -14.94 -30.07
C LYS A 234 -26.02 -15.93 -30.27
N THR A 235 -24.97 -15.82 -29.47
CA THR A 235 -23.86 -16.79 -29.45
C THR A 235 -23.82 -17.46 -28.08
N THR A 236 -24.10 -18.75 -28.00
CA THR A 236 -24.01 -19.48 -26.73
C THR A 236 -22.56 -19.43 -26.21
N PRO A 237 -22.30 -18.98 -24.96
CA PRO A 237 -23.21 -18.85 -23.82
C PRO A 237 -23.75 -17.43 -23.50
N LEU A 238 -23.45 -16.39 -24.30
CA LEU A 238 -23.89 -15.00 -24.06
C LEU A 238 -25.16 -14.65 -24.87
N ASP A 239 -26.25 -14.32 -24.17
CA ASP A 239 -27.44 -13.77 -24.84
C ASP A 239 -27.29 -12.26 -25.10
N ASN A 240 -26.69 -11.91 -26.24
CA ASN A 240 -26.55 -10.53 -26.68
C ASN A 240 -27.82 -9.95 -27.31
N SER A 241 -28.94 -10.70 -27.38
CA SER A 241 -30.16 -10.19 -28.03
C SER A 241 -30.80 -8.98 -27.31
N LYS A 242 -30.39 -8.74 -26.06
CA LYS A 242 -30.80 -7.62 -25.21
C LYS A 242 -29.72 -6.54 -25.05
N VAL A 243 -28.66 -6.57 -25.85
CA VAL A 243 -27.65 -5.51 -25.85
C VAL A 243 -28.13 -4.32 -26.67
N PHE A 244 -27.85 -3.11 -26.19
CA PHE A 244 -28.19 -1.86 -26.84
C PHE A 244 -27.06 -0.83 -26.73
N LEU A 245 -27.04 0.09 -27.69
CA LEU A 245 -26.14 1.23 -27.71
C LEU A 245 -26.72 2.37 -26.85
N PHE A 246 -25.89 2.94 -25.99
CA PHE A 246 -26.24 4.11 -25.17
C PHE A 246 -24.99 4.96 -24.96
N TYR A 247 -25.02 6.24 -25.38
CA TYR A 247 -23.89 7.19 -25.26
C TYR A 247 -22.51 6.56 -25.50
N GLY A 248 -22.26 6.03 -26.70
CA GLY A 248 -20.94 5.49 -27.06
C GLY A 248 -20.55 4.17 -26.42
N GLY A 249 -21.44 3.52 -25.66
CA GLY A 249 -21.18 2.21 -25.05
C GLY A 249 -22.25 1.16 -25.37
N CYS A 250 -21.90 -0.11 -25.23
CA CYS A 250 -22.81 -1.24 -25.39
C CYS A 250 -23.21 -1.80 -24.03
N TYR A 251 -24.51 -1.80 -23.73
CA TYR A 251 -25.06 -2.20 -22.43
C TYR A 251 -26.03 -3.35 -22.61
N ASN A 252 -26.05 -4.31 -21.69
CA ASN A 252 -26.99 -5.42 -21.70
C ASN A 252 -28.18 -5.13 -20.79
N ALA A 253 -29.41 -5.11 -21.31
CA ALA A 253 -30.61 -4.84 -20.49
C ALA A 253 -30.85 -5.88 -19.38
N SER A 254 -30.21 -7.06 -19.46
CA SER A 254 -30.21 -8.07 -18.41
C SER A 254 -29.09 -7.90 -17.37
N SER A 255 -28.13 -7.00 -17.60
CA SER A 255 -27.10 -6.67 -16.61
C SER A 255 -27.66 -5.74 -15.53
N ALA A 256 -27.01 -5.74 -14.36
CA ALA A 256 -27.39 -4.87 -13.25
C ALA A 256 -27.34 -3.37 -13.64
N ILE A 257 -26.53 -3.01 -14.63
CA ILE A 257 -26.36 -1.62 -15.09
C ILE A 257 -27.26 -1.32 -16.27
N GLY A 258 -27.32 -2.18 -17.28
CA GLY A 258 -28.15 -1.92 -18.45
C GLY A 258 -29.65 -1.90 -18.10
N SER A 259 -30.09 -2.67 -17.10
CA SER A 259 -31.46 -2.61 -16.59
C SER A 259 -31.83 -1.28 -15.92
N LEU A 260 -30.85 -0.48 -15.47
CA LEU A 260 -31.09 0.88 -14.95
C LEU A 260 -31.41 1.90 -16.05
N ILE A 261 -31.10 1.55 -17.29
CA ILE A 261 -31.30 2.38 -18.48
C ILE A 261 -32.50 1.87 -19.26
N CYS A 262 -32.58 0.56 -19.45
CA CYS A 262 -33.44 -0.06 -20.43
C CYS A 262 -34.11 -1.31 -19.87
N LEU A 263 -35.45 -1.35 -19.91
CA LEU A 263 -36.23 -2.51 -19.50
C LEU A 263 -36.27 -3.59 -20.58
N ASP A 264 -36.22 -3.19 -21.84
CA ASP A 264 -36.21 -4.10 -22.97
C ASP A 264 -35.46 -3.51 -24.16
N ALA A 265 -34.69 -4.34 -24.86
CA ALA A 265 -33.84 -3.95 -25.97
C ALA A 265 -34.00 -4.91 -27.15
N SER A 266 -33.85 -4.37 -28.37
CA SER A 266 -33.89 -5.14 -29.61
C SER A 266 -33.11 -4.43 -30.71
N ASN A 267 -32.47 -5.19 -31.60
CA ASN A 267 -31.72 -4.66 -32.75
C ASN A 267 -30.67 -3.59 -32.37
N GLY A 268 -30.04 -3.73 -31.21
CA GLY A 268 -28.96 -2.85 -30.76
C GLY A 268 -29.47 -1.52 -30.19
N ALA A 269 -30.78 -1.38 -29.99
CA ALA A 269 -31.39 -0.18 -29.43
C ALA A 269 -32.32 -0.53 -28.25
N CYS A 270 -32.39 0.38 -27.28
CA CYS A 270 -33.37 0.26 -26.21
C CYS A 270 -34.78 0.46 -26.78
N SER A 271 -35.71 -0.47 -26.51
CA SER A 271 -37.10 -0.37 -26.94
C SER A 271 -37.97 0.33 -25.89
N THR A 272 -37.69 0.09 -24.60
CA THR A 272 -38.42 0.66 -23.45
C THR A 272 -37.44 1.17 -22.38
N CYS A 273 -37.43 2.48 -22.16
CA CYS A 273 -36.58 3.10 -21.12
C CYS A 273 -37.08 2.76 -19.72
N ASN A 274 -36.16 2.60 -18.77
CA ASN A 274 -36.50 2.48 -17.37
C ASN A 274 -36.67 3.89 -16.76
N THR A 275 -37.92 4.38 -16.64
CA THR A 275 -38.24 5.77 -16.26
C THR A 275 -39.01 5.90 -14.93
N THR A 276 -38.78 4.99 -13.97
CA THR A 276 -39.28 5.12 -12.59
C THR A 276 -38.79 6.42 -11.89
N GLY A 277 -39.42 6.86 -10.79
CA GLY A 277 -39.17 8.17 -10.15
C GLY A 277 -37.75 8.44 -9.62
N THR A 278 -36.86 7.44 -9.61
CA THR A 278 -35.43 7.56 -9.28
C THR A 278 -34.52 7.15 -10.45
N SER A 279 -35.03 7.19 -11.68
CA SER A 279 -34.32 6.67 -12.84
C SER A 279 -33.28 7.64 -13.37
N ASN A 280 -32.16 7.08 -13.81
CA ASN A 280 -31.05 7.81 -14.42
C ASN A 280 -31.35 8.30 -15.85
N VAL A 281 -32.52 7.91 -16.39
CA VAL A 281 -32.94 8.23 -17.76
C VAL A 281 -34.40 8.63 -17.83
N ILE A 282 -34.73 9.38 -18.87
CA ILE A 282 -36.10 9.70 -19.29
C ILE A 282 -36.35 9.18 -20.70
N ALA A 283 -37.63 9.05 -21.08
CA ALA A 283 -38.00 8.82 -22.46
C ALA A 283 -37.73 10.09 -23.28
N ASN A 284 -37.13 9.93 -24.46
CA ASN A 284 -36.93 11.02 -25.41
C ASN A 284 -38.29 11.41 -26.01
N PRO A 285 -38.83 12.62 -25.72
CA PRO A 285 -40.12 13.05 -26.25
C PRO A 285 -40.08 13.30 -27.76
N SER A 286 -38.89 13.44 -28.36
CA SER A 286 -38.67 13.69 -29.78
C SER A 286 -38.17 12.46 -30.55
N SER A 287 -38.25 11.26 -29.97
CA SER A 287 -37.81 9.98 -30.55
C SER A 287 -38.44 9.70 -31.93
N ALA A 288 -37.83 10.20 -33.00
CA ALA A 288 -38.05 9.76 -34.37
C ALA A 288 -37.19 8.54 -34.71
N ASP A 289 -37.44 7.90 -35.86
CA ASP A 289 -36.61 6.78 -36.34
C ASP A 289 -35.13 7.20 -36.45
N GLY A 290 -34.26 6.51 -35.70
CA GLY A 290 -32.82 6.77 -35.65
C GLY A 290 -32.34 7.69 -34.53
N GLN A 291 -33.23 8.24 -33.70
CA GLN A 291 -32.85 8.99 -32.49
C GLN A 291 -32.84 8.08 -31.24
N PRO A 292 -32.02 8.39 -30.21
CA PRO A 292 -32.00 7.61 -28.98
C PRO A 292 -33.36 7.69 -28.28
N LYS A 293 -33.94 6.54 -27.94
CA LYS A 293 -35.22 6.49 -27.21
C LYS A 293 -35.11 6.95 -25.76
N CYS A 294 -33.94 6.78 -25.14
CA CYS A 294 -33.69 7.13 -23.75
C CYS A 294 -32.63 8.22 -23.68
N LEU A 295 -32.90 9.27 -22.91
CA LEU A 295 -31.96 10.35 -22.65
C LEU A 295 -31.46 10.24 -21.22
N ALA A 296 -30.16 10.46 -21.02
CA ALA A 296 -29.60 10.46 -19.69
C ALA A 296 -29.96 11.75 -18.94
N CYS A 297 -30.24 11.64 -17.64
CA CYS A 297 -30.53 12.80 -16.79
C CYS A 297 -29.38 13.82 -16.73
N TRP A 298 -28.16 13.35 -16.95
CA TRP A 298 -26.95 14.17 -16.95
C TRP A 298 -26.56 14.72 -18.32
N ASP A 299 -27.27 14.38 -19.39
CA ASP A 299 -26.93 14.85 -20.74
C ASP A 299 -27.31 16.31 -20.95
N GLU A 300 -26.38 17.21 -20.70
CA GLU A 300 -26.55 18.66 -20.88
C GLU A 300 -26.89 19.05 -22.33
N ALA A 301 -26.43 18.27 -23.32
CA ALA A 301 -26.79 18.51 -24.72
C ALA A 301 -28.28 18.23 -24.99
N ALA A 302 -28.90 17.39 -24.18
CA ALA A 302 -30.33 17.07 -24.21
C ALA A 302 -31.12 17.75 -23.07
N THR A 303 -30.65 18.92 -22.59
CA THR A 303 -31.25 19.73 -21.50
C THR A 303 -31.15 19.13 -20.09
N GLY A 304 -30.36 18.07 -19.93
CA GLY A 304 -30.04 17.44 -18.65
C GLY A 304 -29.19 18.34 -17.74
N VAL A 305 -28.93 17.83 -16.53
CA VAL A 305 -28.18 18.51 -15.47
C VAL A 305 -26.92 17.71 -15.17
N ALA A 306 -25.72 18.29 -15.33
CA ALA A 306 -24.47 17.61 -14.97
C ALA A 306 -24.54 16.95 -13.58
N ASN A 307 -24.01 15.74 -13.47
CA ASN A 307 -24.02 14.93 -12.23
C ASN A 307 -25.43 14.60 -11.68
N CYS A 308 -26.46 14.64 -12.52
CA CYS A 308 -27.80 14.23 -12.13
C CYS A 308 -27.99 12.72 -12.26
N GLY A 309 -28.31 12.07 -11.14
CA GLY A 309 -28.50 10.62 -11.04
C GLY A 309 -29.97 10.20 -11.14
N GLY A 310 -30.89 11.15 -10.98
CA GLY A 310 -32.32 10.94 -11.17
C GLY A 310 -33.02 12.22 -11.57
N CYS A 311 -33.93 12.14 -12.54
CA CYS A 311 -34.62 13.31 -13.06
C CYS A 311 -36.03 13.00 -13.54
N ALA A 312 -36.82 14.06 -13.72
CA ALA A 312 -38.12 14.01 -14.37
C ALA A 312 -38.21 15.05 -15.48
N ALA A 313 -38.91 14.71 -16.57
CA ALA A 313 -39.26 15.67 -17.60
C ALA A 313 -40.45 16.52 -17.13
N THR A 314 -40.35 17.84 -17.28
CA THR A 314 -41.49 18.75 -17.02
C THR A 314 -42.31 18.97 -18.28
N THR A 315 -43.59 19.28 -18.10
CA THR A 315 -44.52 19.61 -19.19
C THR A 315 -44.61 21.12 -19.47
N GLU A 316 -43.79 21.93 -18.80
CA GLU A 316 -43.77 23.39 -18.96
C GLU A 316 -42.65 23.82 -19.93
N GLY A 317 -42.94 24.84 -20.73
CA GLY A 317 -42.18 25.33 -21.89
C GLY A 317 -40.67 25.04 -21.95
N ASP A 318 -40.24 24.54 -23.12
CA ASP A 318 -38.90 24.05 -23.46
C ASP A 318 -38.43 22.82 -22.66
N SER A 319 -39.26 21.77 -22.55
CA SER A 319 -38.89 20.38 -22.17
C SER A 319 -37.73 20.22 -21.18
N LYS A 320 -37.68 21.03 -20.11
CA LYS A 320 -36.51 21.13 -19.25
C LYS A 320 -36.47 19.95 -18.27
N ILE A 321 -35.33 19.24 -18.21
CA ILE A 321 -35.11 18.17 -17.24
C ILE A 321 -34.89 18.77 -15.86
N VAL A 322 -35.67 18.32 -14.86
CA VAL A 322 -35.48 18.68 -13.46
C VAL A 322 -34.83 17.52 -12.73
N CYS A 323 -33.67 17.78 -12.16
CA CYS A 323 -32.95 16.82 -11.34
C CYS A 323 -33.69 16.62 -10.02
N SER A 324 -34.03 15.36 -9.71
CA SER A 324 -34.64 14.96 -8.45
C SER A 324 -33.60 14.44 -7.45
N LYS A 325 -32.47 13.92 -7.94
CA LYS A 325 -31.42 13.34 -7.09
C LYS A 325 -30.05 13.41 -7.77
N CYS A 326 -29.03 13.85 -7.04
CA CYS A 326 -27.65 13.85 -7.52
C CYS A 326 -27.04 12.44 -7.47
N THR A 327 -25.94 12.25 -8.19
CA THR A 327 -25.28 10.94 -8.35
C THR A 327 -24.60 10.44 -7.08
N ASP A 328 -24.19 11.35 -6.20
CA ASP A 328 -23.73 11.08 -4.83
C ASP A 328 -24.88 10.86 -3.84
N SER A 329 -26.12 10.79 -4.33
CA SER A 329 -27.36 10.70 -3.57
C SER A 329 -27.76 11.94 -2.76
N THR A 330 -27.07 13.07 -2.92
CA THR A 330 -27.49 14.34 -2.31
C THR A 330 -28.70 14.95 -3.03
N GLU A 331 -29.40 15.83 -2.32
CA GLU A 331 -30.49 16.61 -2.90
C GLU A 331 -29.91 17.73 -3.78
N PRO A 332 -30.41 17.90 -5.02
CA PRO A 332 -29.99 18.99 -5.90
C PRO A 332 -30.31 20.36 -5.27
N LYS A 333 -29.37 21.30 -5.39
CA LYS A 333 -29.59 22.71 -5.01
C LYS A 333 -29.71 23.55 -6.26
N ASP A 334 -30.81 24.28 -6.41
CA ASP A 334 -31.09 25.10 -7.60
C ASP A 334 -30.96 24.33 -8.93
N ASN A 335 -31.39 23.07 -8.94
CA ASN A 335 -31.27 22.15 -10.08
C ASN A 335 -29.82 21.91 -10.53
N ALA A 336 -28.86 22.01 -9.61
CA ALA A 336 -27.45 21.70 -9.81
C ALA A 336 -26.97 20.61 -8.84
N CYS A 337 -26.05 19.78 -9.31
CA CYS A 337 -25.47 18.68 -8.54
C CYS A 337 -23.95 18.78 -8.51
N PRO A 338 -23.31 18.57 -7.33
CA PRO A 338 -21.86 18.48 -7.27
C PRO A 338 -21.37 17.22 -7.98
N GLN A 339 -20.09 17.23 -8.37
CA GLN A 339 -19.43 16.01 -8.84
C GLN A 339 -19.35 15.01 -7.68
N ALA A 340 -19.68 13.75 -7.94
CA ALA A 340 -19.53 12.72 -6.92
C ALA A 340 -18.03 12.41 -6.72
N LEU A 341 -17.51 12.82 -5.58
CA LEU A 341 -16.16 12.56 -5.13
C LEU A 341 -16.14 11.37 -4.15
N PRO A 342 -15.00 10.69 -4.00
CA PRO A 342 -14.81 9.75 -2.90
C PRO A 342 -15.19 10.40 -1.57
N PRO A 343 -15.79 9.64 -0.63
CA PRO A 343 -16.03 10.14 0.71
C PRO A 343 -14.71 10.60 1.34
N ALA A 344 -14.60 11.90 1.61
CA ALA A 344 -13.41 12.49 2.21
C ALA A 344 -13.66 12.79 3.69
N THR A 345 -12.61 12.60 4.50
CA THR A 345 -12.63 13.04 5.89
C THR A 345 -12.67 14.56 5.98
N PRO A 346 -13.42 15.15 6.93
CA PRO A 346 -13.41 16.59 7.17
C PRO A 346 -12.00 17.13 7.38
N GLU A 347 -11.75 18.33 6.86
CA GLU A 347 -10.47 19.02 7.04
C GLU A 347 -10.19 19.24 8.54
N GLY A 348 -8.94 18.99 8.95
CA GLY A 348 -8.53 19.06 10.36
C GLY A 348 -8.81 17.78 11.18
N CYS A 349 -9.34 16.74 10.56
CA CYS A 349 -9.53 15.44 11.20
C CYS A 349 -8.46 14.42 10.80
N ALA A 350 -7.82 13.81 11.80
CA ALA A 350 -6.79 12.80 11.59
C ALA A 350 -7.35 11.36 11.50
N VAL A 351 -8.64 11.16 11.82
CA VAL A 351 -9.28 9.83 11.79
C VAL A 351 -9.78 9.53 10.39
N GLN A 352 -9.07 8.67 9.66
CA GLN A 352 -9.46 8.24 8.32
C GLN A 352 -10.85 7.58 8.31
N GLY A 353 -11.71 7.99 7.39
CA GLY A 353 -13.08 7.50 7.27
C GLY A 353 -14.07 8.10 8.28
N CYS A 354 -13.66 9.10 9.04
CA CYS A 354 -14.56 9.83 9.93
C CYS A 354 -15.48 10.77 9.15
N GLN A 355 -16.78 10.73 9.45
CA GLN A 355 -17.80 11.64 8.91
C GLN A 355 -17.89 12.92 9.73
N ALA A 356 -17.79 12.82 11.06
CA ALA A 356 -17.86 13.95 11.98
C ALA A 356 -16.85 13.77 13.10
N CYS A 357 -15.94 14.73 13.24
CA CYS A 357 -14.85 14.65 14.21
C CYS A 357 -15.22 15.37 15.50
N SER A 358 -14.64 14.90 16.60
CA SER A 358 -14.96 15.42 17.91
C SER A 358 -14.53 16.88 18.03
N LYS A 359 -15.41 17.73 18.56
CA LYS A 359 -15.17 19.19 18.66
C LYS A 359 -13.87 19.53 19.40
N ASP A 360 -13.47 18.67 20.33
CA ASP A 360 -12.33 18.90 21.22
C ASP A 360 -11.08 18.08 20.84
N SER A 361 -11.12 17.26 19.78
CA SER A 361 -9.99 16.42 19.38
C SER A 361 -10.00 16.03 17.90
N ALA A 362 -8.92 16.39 17.20
CA ALA A 362 -8.67 15.97 15.82
C ALA A 362 -8.42 14.46 15.66
N THR A 363 -8.11 13.75 16.75
CA THR A 363 -7.79 12.31 16.74
C THR A 363 -8.95 11.43 17.22
N ALA A 364 -10.13 12.02 17.45
CA ALA A 364 -11.34 11.30 17.87
C ALA A 364 -12.48 11.56 16.89
N CYS A 365 -13.21 10.49 16.57
CA CYS A 365 -14.32 10.52 15.65
C CYS A 365 -15.67 10.33 16.38
N ASP A 366 -16.65 11.18 16.10
CA ASP A 366 -17.99 11.07 16.67
C ASP A 366 -18.90 10.17 15.80
N ALA A 367 -18.67 10.12 14.48
CA ALA A 367 -19.37 9.22 13.58
C ALA A 367 -18.49 8.82 12.38
N CYS A 368 -18.41 7.52 12.07
CA CYS A 368 -17.75 7.03 10.86
C CYS A 368 -18.67 7.12 9.63
N LEU A 369 -18.08 7.28 8.45
CA LEU A 369 -18.80 7.22 7.18
C LEU A 369 -19.37 5.81 6.96
N PRO A 370 -20.63 5.63 6.54
CA PRO A 370 -21.14 4.31 6.15
C PRO A 370 -20.32 3.70 4.98
N PRO A 371 -19.99 2.40 4.98
CA PRO A 371 -20.40 1.34 5.93
C PRO A 371 -19.38 1.08 7.07
N LEU A 372 -18.53 2.05 7.39
CA LEU A 372 -17.45 1.86 8.35
C LEU A 372 -17.94 1.67 9.79
N VAL A 373 -17.13 0.97 10.57
CA VAL A 373 -17.36 0.62 11.97
C VAL A 373 -16.31 1.31 12.85
N MET A 374 -16.76 1.95 13.93
CA MET A 374 -15.93 2.69 14.86
C MET A 374 -15.16 1.75 15.80
N LYS A 375 -13.91 2.05 16.10
CA LYS A 375 -13.19 1.47 17.25
C LYS A 375 -13.80 2.01 18.56
N GLU A 376 -13.85 1.20 19.62
CA GLU A 376 -14.39 1.60 20.93
C GLU A 376 -13.80 2.93 21.47
N ASP A 377 -12.50 3.16 21.27
CA ASP A 377 -11.82 4.39 21.72
C ASP A 377 -11.99 5.60 20.79
N ARG A 378 -12.78 5.47 19.72
CA ARG A 378 -13.07 6.50 18.70
C ARG A 378 -11.87 7.00 17.89
N THR A 379 -10.72 6.31 17.95
CA THR A 379 -9.50 6.76 17.27
C THR A 379 -9.40 6.30 15.82
N LYS A 380 -10.23 5.32 15.41
CA LYS A 380 -10.18 4.69 14.08
C LYS A 380 -11.56 4.25 13.61
N CYS A 381 -11.76 4.31 12.29
CA CYS A 381 -12.86 3.67 11.58
C CYS A 381 -12.30 2.52 10.75
N PHE A 382 -13.02 1.39 10.68
CA PHE A 382 -12.63 0.20 9.92
C PHE A 382 -13.73 -0.21 8.95
N GLY A 383 -13.38 -0.91 7.89
CA GLY A 383 -14.37 -1.58 7.05
C GLY A 383 -15.02 -2.78 7.74
N SER A 384 -14.30 -3.40 8.68
CA SER A 384 -14.75 -4.54 9.48
C SER A 384 -13.98 -4.62 10.79
N CYS A 385 -14.61 -5.15 11.83
CA CYS A 385 -13.97 -5.36 13.14
C CYS A 385 -12.86 -6.41 13.12
N LEU A 386 -12.79 -7.24 12.07
CA LEU A 386 -11.67 -8.15 11.84
C LEU A 386 -10.31 -7.43 11.68
N ALA A 387 -10.33 -6.11 11.42
CA ALA A 387 -9.12 -5.27 11.44
C ALA A 387 -8.42 -5.26 12.82
N LEU A 388 -9.14 -5.54 13.91
CA LEU A 388 -8.60 -5.67 15.26
C LEU A 388 -8.09 -7.09 15.57
N GLY A 389 -8.27 -8.03 14.64
CA GLY A 389 -8.04 -9.46 14.82
C GLY A 389 -9.36 -10.25 14.97
N PRO A 390 -9.27 -11.59 15.05
CA PRO A 390 -10.42 -12.41 15.40
C PRO A 390 -10.91 -12.08 16.82
N GLY A 391 -12.16 -12.43 17.10
CA GLY A 391 -12.80 -12.20 18.39
C GLY A 391 -13.43 -10.82 18.54
N TYR A 392 -13.68 -10.10 17.44
CA TYR A 392 -14.44 -8.84 17.44
C TYR A 392 -15.59 -8.89 16.44
N TYR A 393 -16.71 -8.30 16.81
CA TYR A 393 -17.89 -8.17 15.95
C TYR A 393 -18.39 -6.73 15.88
N ASN A 394 -19.20 -6.45 14.86
CA ASN A 394 -19.84 -5.15 14.69
C ASN A 394 -21.10 -5.07 15.57
N ASN A 395 -20.99 -4.37 16.69
CA ASN A 395 -22.10 -4.06 17.58
C ASN A 395 -22.72 -2.71 17.21
N SER A 396 -23.65 -2.72 16.25
CA SER A 396 -24.41 -1.53 15.82
C SER A 396 -23.53 -0.32 15.46
N GLY A 397 -22.42 -0.55 14.75
CA GLY A 397 -21.51 0.49 14.28
C GLY A 397 -20.27 0.71 15.15
N THR A 398 -20.11 -0.06 16.24
CA THR A 398 -18.88 -0.06 17.06
C THR A 398 -18.32 -1.47 17.19
N CYS A 399 -17.01 -1.63 17.12
CA CYS A 399 -16.37 -2.93 17.34
C CYS A 399 -16.37 -3.30 18.81
N SER A 400 -16.90 -4.48 19.12
CA SER A 400 -16.96 -5.03 20.47
C SER A 400 -16.35 -6.44 20.49
N PRO A 401 -15.72 -6.87 21.60
CA PRO A 401 -15.16 -8.20 21.70
C PRO A 401 -16.27 -9.27 21.77
N CYS A 402 -16.00 -10.43 21.22
CA CYS A 402 -16.78 -11.64 21.40
C CYS A 402 -16.63 -12.18 22.83
N MET A 403 -17.48 -13.15 23.20
CA MET A 403 -17.28 -13.92 24.42
C MET A 403 -15.89 -14.57 24.47
N GLU A 404 -15.41 -14.87 25.67
CA GLU A 404 -14.09 -15.46 25.89
C GLU A 404 -13.92 -16.75 25.08
N HIS A 405 -12.73 -16.92 24.50
CA HIS A 405 -12.34 -18.04 23.65
C HIS A 405 -13.12 -18.18 22.34
N CYS A 406 -13.76 -17.11 21.87
CA CYS A 406 -14.49 -17.08 20.61
C CYS A 406 -13.77 -16.23 19.56
N LEU A 407 -13.42 -16.85 18.43
CA LEU A 407 -12.81 -16.20 17.27
C LEU A 407 -13.82 -15.46 16.39
N LEU A 408 -15.05 -15.97 16.27
CA LEU A 408 -16.08 -15.39 15.41
C LEU A 408 -17.44 -15.42 16.11
N CYS A 409 -18.08 -14.26 16.21
CA CYS A 409 -19.43 -14.12 16.75
C CYS A 409 -20.21 -13.06 15.96
N ALA A 410 -21.55 -13.15 16.02
CA ALA A 410 -22.44 -12.19 15.34
C ALA A 410 -22.98 -11.12 16.30
N ASP A 411 -23.19 -11.47 17.56
CA ASP A 411 -23.87 -10.63 18.57
C ASP A 411 -23.12 -10.58 19.92
N GLY A 412 -21.88 -11.07 19.95
CA GLY A 412 -21.05 -11.17 21.15
C GLY A 412 -21.38 -12.35 22.07
N ALA A 413 -22.64 -12.83 22.06
CA ALA A 413 -23.13 -13.87 22.97
C ALA A 413 -23.11 -15.27 22.34
N THR A 414 -23.24 -15.36 21.02
CA THR A 414 -23.29 -16.60 20.27
C THR A 414 -22.01 -16.75 19.45
N CYS A 415 -21.19 -17.74 19.80
CA CYS A 415 -19.98 -18.07 19.06
C CYS A 415 -20.27 -18.99 17.86
N SER A 416 -19.54 -18.80 16.76
CA SER A 416 -19.55 -19.69 15.60
C SER A 416 -18.21 -20.42 15.39
N GLN A 417 -17.12 -19.90 15.94
CA GLN A 417 -15.81 -20.52 15.87
C GLN A 417 -15.00 -20.21 17.14
N CYS A 418 -14.50 -21.24 17.81
CA CYS A 418 -13.74 -21.13 19.05
C CYS A 418 -12.23 -21.06 18.79
N ASP A 419 -11.48 -20.56 19.78
CA ASP A 419 -10.03 -20.58 19.83
C ASP A 419 -9.46 -22.01 19.80
N GLU A 420 -8.17 -22.15 19.47
CA GLU A 420 -7.46 -23.42 19.59
C GLU A 420 -7.52 -23.93 21.05
N GLY A 421 -7.81 -25.22 21.23
CA GLY A 421 -8.03 -25.84 22.53
C GLY A 421 -9.47 -25.74 23.05
N TYR A 422 -10.41 -25.20 22.28
CA TYR A 422 -11.83 -25.11 22.63
C TYR A 422 -12.72 -25.71 21.55
N TYR A 423 -13.83 -26.32 21.95
CA TYR A 423 -14.86 -26.82 21.04
C TYR A 423 -16.16 -26.04 21.16
N LEU A 424 -16.91 -26.01 20.05
CA LEU A 424 -18.20 -25.33 19.97
C LEU A 424 -19.30 -26.21 20.58
N ALA A 425 -19.79 -25.84 21.76
CA ALA A 425 -20.94 -26.47 22.40
C ALA A 425 -22.23 -25.71 22.04
N LEU A 426 -23.16 -26.39 21.37
CA LEU A 426 -24.46 -25.83 20.98
C LEU A 426 -25.49 -26.06 22.09
N SER A 427 -26.24 -25.02 22.46
CA SER A 427 -27.40 -25.12 23.34
C SER A 427 -28.59 -25.75 22.61
N SER A 428 -29.56 -26.25 23.39
CA SER A 428 -30.85 -26.74 22.88
C SER A 428 -31.90 -25.65 22.67
N THR A 429 -31.52 -24.36 22.74
CA THR A 429 -32.43 -23.24 22.48
C THR A 429 -32.72 -23.12 20.98
N ASN A 430 -33.78 -22.40 20.62
CA ASN A 430 -34.09 -22.11 19.22
C ASN A 430 -34.13 -20.58 19.00
N PRO A 431 -33.14 -19.99 18.32
CA PRO A 431 -31.99 -20.62 17.66
C PRO A 431 -30.94 -21.20 18.64
N PRO A 432 -30.15 -22.21 18.22
CA PRO A 432 -29.08 -22.78 19.05
C PRO A 432 -27.97 -21.75 19.26
N GLN A 433 -27.53 -21.61 20.51
CA GLN A 433 -26.44 -20.72 20.88
C GLN A 433 -25.15 -21.53 21.00
N GLY A 434 -24.11 -21.14 20.25
CA GLY A 434 -22.77 -21.69 20.37
C GLY A 434 -22.00 -21.04 21.51
N THR A 435 -21.42 -21.87 22.37
CA THR A 435 -20.54 -21.46 23.47
C THR A 435 -19.24 -22.26 23.40
N CYS A 436 -18.11 -21.62 23.69
CA CYS A 436 -16.81 -22.28 23.65
C CYS A 436 -16.51 -22.96 24.99
N ARG A 437 -16.14 -24.24 24.94
CA ARG A 437 -15.75 -25.03 26.12
C ARG A 437 -14.38 -25.64 25.89
N ALA A 438 -13.58 -25.70 26.94
CA ALA A 438 -12.22 -26.22 26.85
C ALA A 438 -12.22 -27.70 26.46
N CYS A 439 -11.27 -28.06 25.61
CA CYS A 439 -10.89 -29.44 25.36
C CYS A 439 -10.19 -30.05 26.57
N ALA A 440 -10.02 -31.37 26.55
CA ALA A 440 -9.15 -32.05 27.51
C ALA A 440 -7.70 -31.51 27.43
N ALA A 441 -6.97 -31.60 28.55
CA ALA A 441 -5.62 -31.05 28.64
C ALA A 441 -4.69 -31.63 27.54
N GLY A 442 -3.92 -30.75 26.89
CA GLY A 442 -3.02 -31.14 25.79
C GLY A 442 -3.69 -31.26 24.42
N CYS A 443 -5.01 -31.09 24.32
CA CYS A 443 -5.76 -31.18 23.09
C CYS A 443 -5.92 -29.80 22.42
N SER A 444 -5.60 -29.69 21.12
CA SER A 444 -5.77 -28.46 20.32
C SER A 444 -7.10 -28.41 19.59
N ALA A 445 -7.70 -29.56 19.25
CA ALA A 445 -9.03 -29.65 18.67
C ALA A 445 -9.78 -30.87 19.19
N CYS A 446 -11.04 -30.70 19.59
CA CYS A 446 -11.87 -31.78 20.13
C CYS A 446 -13.33 -31.64 19.72
N ASN A 447 -14.07 -32.76 19.77
CA ASN A 447 -15.52 -32.80 19.57
C ASN A 447 -16.29 -32.58 20.89
N ASP A 448 -15.66 -32.90 22.01
CA ASP A 448 -16.17 -32.71 23.35
C ASP A 448 -15.01 -32.55 24.36
N GLY A 449 -15.33 -32.20 25.61
CA GLY A 449 -14.34 -31.97 26.67
C GLY A 449 -13.71 -33.24 27.25
N THR A 450 -13.92 -34.42 26.67
CA THR A 450 -13.33 -35.68 27.14
C THR A 450 -12.02 -36.00 26.42
N ASP A 451 -11.14 -36.77 27.07
CA ASP A 451 -9.91 -37.27 26.45
C ASP A 451 -10.20 -38.01 25.13
N THR A 452 -11.33 -38.72 25.03
CA THR A 452 -11.71 -39.48 23.83
C THR A 452 -12.27 -38.61 22.71
N GLY A 453 -12.74 -37.40 23.03
CA GLY A 453 -13.25 -36.44 22.07
C GLY A 453 -12.15 -35.69 21.33
N CYS A 454 -10.89 -35.81 21.75
CA CYS A 454 -9.77 -35.12 21.14
C CYS A 454 -9.43 -35.66 19.74
N THR A 455 -9.24 -34.75 18.78
CA THR A 455 -8.93 -35.06 17.38
C THR A 455 -7.56 -34.55 16.94
N ALA A 456 -7.02 -33.54 17.62
CA ALA A 456 -5.66 -33.04 17.41
C ALA A 456 -5.05 -32.60 18.75
N CYS A 457 -3.74 -32.81 18.92
CA CYS A 457 -3.01 -32.41 20.12
C CYS A 457 -2.25 -31.11 19.91
N LEU A 458 -2.01 -30.38 21.01
CA LEU A 458 -1.14 -29.21 21.04
C LEU A 458 0.32 -29.61 20.73
N PRO A 459 1.16 -28.67 20.25
CA PRO A 459 2.61 -28.89 20.16
C PRO A 459 3.18 -29.42 21.50
N GLY A 460 4.09 -30.39 21.43
CA GLY A 460 4.62 -31.08 22.61
C GLY A 460 3.79 -32.27 23.10
N TYR A 461 2.65 -32.57 22.45
CA TYR A 461 1.79 -33.72 22.75
C TYR A 461 1.61 -34.61 21.53
N TYR A 462 1.41 -35.91 21.75
CA TYR A 462 1.02 -36.87 20.73
C TYR A 462 -0.31 -37.53 21.06
N ILE A 463 -1.02 -37.97 20.02
CA ILE A 463 -2.25 -38.75 20.17
C ILE A 463 -1.89 -40.17 20.64
N ALA A 464 -2.22 -40.53 21.88
CA ALA A 464 -2.07 -41.87 22.41
C ALA A 464 -3.33 -42.70 22.10
N SER A 465 -3.19 -43.69 21.23
CA SER A 465 -4.27 -44.64 20.92
C SER A 465 -4.09 -45.97 21.67
N GLU A 466 -5.20 -46.57 22.09
CA GLU A 466 -5.21 -47.87 22.76
C GLU A 466 -5.07 -49.05 21.78
N SER A 467 -5.57 -48.92 20.56
CA SER A 467 -5.47 -49.97 19.53
C SER A 467 -5.62 -49.41 18.12
N LYS A 468 -5.09 -50.13 17.11
CA LYS A 468 -5.21 -49.76 15.69
C LYS A 468 -6.67 -49.62 15.21
N ALA A 469 -7.62 -50.20 15.94
CA ALA A 469 -9.05 -50.22 15.62
C ALA A 469 -9.89 -49.19 16.39
N ASN A 470 -9.37 -48.60 17.48
CA ASN A 470 -10.14 -47.71 18.36
C ASN A 470 -9.57 -46.29 18.35
N ARG A 471 -10.43 -45.30 18.07
CA ARG A 471 -10.06 -43.88 17.94
C ARG A 471 -10.08 -43.09 19.25
N ALA A 472 -10.35 -43.72 20.39
CA ALA A 472 -10.17 -43.07 21.69
C ALA A 472 -8.70 -42.63 21.83
N ALA A 473 -8.49 -41.31 21.87
CA ALA A 473 -7.22 -40.66 21.58
C ALA A 473 -6.90 -39.61 22.66
N LYS A 474 -6.23 -40.02 23.74
CA LYS A 474 -5.77 -39.06 24.76
C LYS A 474 -4.49 -38.37 24.29
N CYS A 475 -4.37 -37.05 24.47
CA CYS A 475 -3.12 -36.35 24.24
C CYS A 475 -2.15 -36.55 25.41
N VAL A 476 -0.94 -37.03 25.12
CA VAL A 476 0.10 -37.28 26.11
C VAL A 476 1.35 -36.50 25.73
N LEU A 477 2.02 -35.91 26.73
CA LEU A 477 3.27 -35.17 26.57
C LEU A 477 4.37 -36.04 25.97
N CYS A 478 5.15 -35.48 25.04
CA CYS A 478 6.23 -36.20 24.36
C CYS A 478 7.28 -36.81 25.30
N ASN A 479 7.52 -36.19 26.46
CA ASN A 479 8.52 -36.62 27.44
C ASN A 479 7.94 -37.52 28.55
N THR A 480 6.64 -37.81 28.53
CA THR A 480 5.97 -38.58 29.57
C THR A 480 5.76 -40.03 29.14
N THR A 481 5.93 -40.96 30.07
CA THR A 481 5.64 -42.39 29.85
C THR A 481 4.25 -42.70 30.40
N GLU A 482 3.29 -43.00 29.51
CA GLU A 482 1.90 -43.28 29.86
C GLU A 482 1.27 -44.28 28.87
N GLY A 483 0.32 -45.12 29.32
CA GLY A 483 -0.51 -45.94 28.42
C GLY A 483 0.24 -46.99 27.59
N GLY A 484 1.45 -47.38 28.01
CA GLY A 484 2.35 -48.29 27.29
C GLY A 484 3.26 -47.61 26.27
N TYR A 485 3.24 -46.27 26.18
CA TYR A 485 4.20 -45.47 25.44
C TYR A 485 5.34 -45.02 26.35
N THR A 486 6.57 -45.03 25.84
CA THR A 486 7.75 -44.48 26.52
C THR A 486 8.07 -43.11 25.94
N GLY A 487 7.97 -42.07 26.78
CA GLY A 487 8.28 -40.70 26.38
C GLY A 487 9.77 -40.49 26.08
N ILE A 488 10.08 -39.48 25.28
CA ILE A 488 11.44 -39.08 24.90
C ILE A 488 11.76 -37.77 25.63
N PRO A 489 12.71 -37.77 26.58
CA PRO A 489 13.15 -36.54 27.25
C PRO A 489 13.64 -35.50 26.24
N ASN A 490 13.39 -34.21 26.53
CA ASN A 490 13.80 -33.07 25.71
C ASN A 490 13.25 -33.09 24.28
N CYS A 491 12.02 -33.60 24.10
CA CYS A 491 11.32 -33.64 22.82
C CYS A 491 10.12 -32.67 22.82
N VAL A 492 10.09 -31.75 21.84
CA VAL A 492 9.04 -30.70 21.72
C VAL A 492 8.01 -30.99 20.63
N ALA A 493 8.30 -31.90 19.71
CA ALA A 493 7.31 -32.37 18.74
C ALA A 493 7.49 -33.87 18.51
N CYS A 494 6.38 -34.61 18.58
CA CYS A 494 6.41 -36.06 18.46
C CYS A 494 5.09 -36.61 17.89
N PHE A 495 5.14 -37.86 17.44
CA PHE A 495 3.97 -38.62 17.02
C PHE A 495 4.06 -40.05 17.53
N SER A 496 2.91 -40.72 17.66
CA SER A 496 2.84 -42.12 18.06
C SER A 496 2.75 -43.06 16.86
N THR A 497 3.19 -44.30 17.06
CA THR A 497 2.94 -45.41 16.13
C THR A 497 2.48 -46.64 16.90
N VAL A 498 1.53 -47.39 16.34
CA VAL A 498 1.06 -48.67 16.88
C VAL A 498 1.31 -49.77 15.84
N GLY A 499 2.25 -50.66 16.15
CA GLY A 499 2.60 -51.80 15.30
C GLY A 499 1.49 -52.86 15.23
N ASN A 500 1.58 -53.76 14.26
CA ASN A 500 0.57 -54.83 14.05
C ASN A 500 0.42 -55.78 15.26
N ASN A 501 1.46 -55.88 16.10
CA ASN A 501 1.45 -56.68 17.33
C ASN A 501 0.96 -55.89 18.56
N GLY A 502 0.44 -54.66 18.38
CA GLY A 502 0.05 -53.76 19.46
C GLY A 502 1.22 -53.01 20.12
N ALA A 503 2.44 -53.12 19.59
CA ALA A 503 3.61 -52.39 20.09
C ALA A 503 3.43 -50.87 19.89
N LYS A 504 3.60 -50.10 20.96
CA LYS A 504 3.37 -48.65 21.01
C LYS A 504 4.71 -47.93 21.08
N ASN A 505 4.97 -47.01 20.15
CA ASN A 505 6.20 -46.21 20.14
C ASN A 505 5.89 -44.73 19.99
N VAL A 506 6.73 -43.89 20.60
CA VAL A 506 6.76 -42.43 20.39
C VAL A 506 7.97 -42.11 19.53
N VAL A 507 7.80 -41.27 18.53
CA VAL A 507 8.87 -40.81 17.65
C VAL A 507 8.99 -39.30 17.79
N CYS A 508 10.18 -38.84 18.16
CA CYS A 508 10.47 -37.41 18.23
C CYS A 508 10.80 -36.86 16.84
N SER A 509 10.04 -35.86 16.38
CA SER A 509 10.35 -35.11 15.17
C SER A 509 11.29 -33.94 15.46
N GLN A 510 11.19 -33.31 16.63
CA GLN A 510 11.98 -32.14 17.01
C GLN A 510 12.35 -32.15 18.50
N CYS A 511 13.64 -31.94 18.80
CA CYS A 511 14.16 -31.83 20.16
C CYS A 511 14.08 -30.39 20.68
N GLU A 512 14.14 -30.22 22.01
CA GLU A 512 14.31 -28.91 22.66
C GLU A 512 15.58 -28.21 22.18
N GLU A 513 15.59 -26.88 22.20
CA GLU A 513 16.78 -26.10 21.86
C GLU A 513 17.98 -26.55 22.70
N GLY A 514 19.11 -26.78 22.03
CA GLY A 514 20.32 -27.31 22.67
C GLY A 514 20.37 -28.84 22.78
N TYR A 515 19.47 -29.58 22.14
CA TYR A 515 19.54 -31.05 22.04
C TYR A 515 19.50 -31.51 20.58
N VAL A 516 20.34 -32.50 20.23
CA VAL A 516 20.41 -33.09 18.89
C VAL A 516 19.70 -34.44 18.82
N LYS A 517 19.01 -34.68 17.71
CA LYS A 517 18.31 -35.94 17.42
C LYS A 517 19.31 -37.05 17.11
N LYS A 518 19.30 -38.14 17.87
CA LYS A 518 20.04 -39.37 17.60
C LYS A 518 19.10 -40.58 17.53
N HIS A 519 19.59 -41.64 16.90
CA HIS A 519 18.89 -42.92 16.81
C HIS A 519 19.60 -43.95 17.69
N ASP A 520 18.87 -44.51 18.66
CA ASP A 520 19.28 -45.68 19.43
C ASP A 520 18.35 -46.85 19.07
N GLY A 521 18.84 -47.76 18.24
CA GLY A 521 18.01 -48.81 17.64
C GLY A 521 16.82 -48.25 16.84
N SER A 522 15.58 -48.59 17.23
CA SER A 522 14.34 -48.12 16.61
C SER A 522 13.73 -46.87 17.28
N GLN A 523 14.39 -46.32 18.31
CA GLN A 523 13.91 -45.19 19.09
C GLN A 523 14.70 -43.92 18.77
N THR A 524 14.02 -42.78 18.70
CA THR A 524 14.68 -41.47 18.60
C THR A 524 14.96 -40.94 20.00
N ILE A 525 16.17 -40.45 20.25
CA ILE A 525 16.55 -39.80 21.50
C ILE A 525 17.08 -38.38 21.25
N CYS A 526 16.88 -37.48 22.22
CA CYS A 526 17.38 -36.10 22.19
C CYS A 526 18.50 -35.96 23.22
N GLU A 527 19.74 -35.83 22.76
CA GLU A 527 20.92 -35.72 23.62
C GLU A 527 21.58 -34.35 23.50
N PRO A 528 22.16 -33.80 24.59
CA PRO A 528 22.89 -32.55 24.50
C PRO A 528 24.13 -32.72 23.60
N PRO A 529 24.48 -31.71 22.79
CA PRO A 529 25.73 -31.72 22.04
C PRO A 529 26.90 -31.69 23.03
N THR A 530 27.92 -32.51 22.79
CA THR A 530 29.16 -32.52 23.57
C THR A 530 29.94 -31.22 23.33
N PRO A 531 30.26 -30.39 24.35
CA PRO A 531 31.04 -29.17 24.12
C PRO A 531 32.50 -29.31 24.57
N GLU A 532 33.38 -28.60 23.88
CA GLU A 532 34.22 -27.58 24.54
C GLU A 532 34.52 -26.46 23.54
N CYS A 533 33.70 -25.41 23.59
CA CYS A 533 33.98 -24.09 23.02
C CYS A 533 34.67 -23.24 24.10
N ASN A 534 35.73 -22.53 23.76
CA ASN A 534 36.38 -21.59 24.67
C ASN A 534 35.69 -20.21 24.70
N VAL A 535 34.76 -19.95 23.76
CA VAL A 535 34.02 -18.69 23.66
C VAL A 535 32.89 -18.65 24.68
N ALA A 536 32.96 -17.71 25.63
CA ALA A 536 31.89 -17.49 26.60
C ALA A 536 30.56 -17.15 25.89
N MET A 537 29.46 -17.72 26.38
CA MET A 537 28.09 -17.48 25.88
C MET A 537 27.84 -17.98 24.44
N CYS A 538 28.66 -18.94 23.98
CA CYS A 538 28.51 -19.61 22.71
C CYS A 538 27.74 -20.95 22.84
N SER A 539 26.74 -21.18 22.00
CA SER A 539 25.95 -22.41 21.92
C SER A 539 26.42 -23.36 20.81
N VAL A 540 27.00 -22.83 19.72
CA VAL A 540 27.58 -23.62 18.62
C VAL A 540 28.91 -22.98 18.18
N CYS A 541 30.00 -23.74 18.22
CA CYS A 541 31.31 -23.31 17.70
C CYS A 541 31.37 -23.47 16.18
N ALA A 542 32.19 -22.65 15.52
CA ALA A 542 32.54 -22.88 14.12
C ALA A 542 33.37 -24.18 13.96
N ASP A 543 33.09 -24.93 12.89
CA ASP A 543 33.82 -26.15 12.55
C ASP A 543 35.34 -25.87 12.50
N ASN A 544 36.11 -26.65 13.27
CA ASN A 544 37.57 -26.56 13.41
C ASN A 544 38.14 -25.33 14.14
N SER A 545 37.33 -24.55 14.87
CA SER A 545 37.87 -23.47 15.73
C SER A 545 37.09 -23.30 17.05
N PRO A 546 37.64 -23.76 18.20
CA PRO A 546 36.98 -23.66 19.51
C PRO A 546 36.89 -22.21 20.05
N ASP A 547 37.60 -21.28 19.42
CA ASP A 547 37.64 -19.85 19.80
C ASP A 547 36.73 -18.97 18.93
N ARG A 548 35.88 -19.57 18.09
CA ARG A 548 34.93 -18.84 17.23
C ARG A 548 33.53 -19.41 17.38
N CYS A 549 32.56 -18.52 17.54
CA CYS A 549 31.18 -18.88 17.71
C CYS A 549 30.36 -18.68 16.43
N GLU A 550 29.45 -19.61 16.14
CA GLU A 550 28.42 -19.47 15.10
C GLU A 550 27.06 -19.10 15.66
N HIS A 551 26.70 -19.63 16.84
CA HIS A 551 25.45 -19.29 17.51
C HIS A 551 25.69 -19.00 18.99
N CYS A 552 25.11 -17.92 19.48
CA CYS A 552 25.19 -17.55 20.90
C CYS A 552 24.05 -18.19 21.71
N THR A 553 24.23 -18.27 23.02
CA THR A 553 23.16 -18.70 23.94
C THR A 553 22.03 -17.68 23.99
N THR A 554 20.81 -18.12 24.29
CA THR A 554 19.61 -17.26 24.37
C THR A 554 19.86 -15.98 25.19
N GLY A 555 19.53 -14.83 24.58
CA GLY A 555 19.74 -13.50 25.17
C GLY A 555 21.15 -12.93 25.02
N ALA A 556 22.01 -13.57 24.22
CA ALA A 556 23.28 -13.04 23.73
C ALA A 556 23.28 -13.02 22.20
N TYR A 557 24.09 -12.13 21.63
CA TYR A 557 24.13 -11.82 20.20
C TYR A 557 25.55 -11.98 19.67
N LEU A 558 25.68 -12.54 18.46
CA LEU A 558 26.96 -12.73 17.79
C LEU A 558 27.52 -11.41 17.26
N CYS A 559 28.79 -11.11 17.56
CA CYS A 559 29.53 -10.02 16.93
C CYS A 559 30.08 -10.46 15.56
N PRO A 560 29.63 -9.89 14.42
CA PRO A 560 29.99 -10.38 13.08
C PRO A 560 31.49 -10.33 12.77
N ARG A 561 32.22 -9.39 13.37
CA ARG A 561 33.67 -9.20 13.12
C ARG A 561 34.57 -10.06 14.00
N THR A 562 34.14 -10.35 15.23
CA THR A 562 34.99 -11.03 16.23
C THR A 562 34.56 -12.48 16.48
N ALA A 563 33.38 -12.89 15.98
CA ALA A 563 32.78 -14.20 16.26
C ALA A 563 32.67 -14.51 17.77
N ALA A 564 32.53 -13.46 18.59
CA ALA A 564 32.32 -13.53 20.03
C ALA A 564 30.85 -13.19 20.36
N CYS A 565 30.35 -13.72 21.47
CA CYS A 565 28.99 -13.46 21.93
C CYS A 565 28.96 -12.36 22.99
N THR A 566 27.96 -11.47 22.91
CA THR A 566 27.77 -10.40 23.89
C THR A 566 26.29 -10.15 24.16
N LYS A 567 25.96 -9.63 25.35
CA LYS A 567 24.61 -9.11 25.63
C LYS A 567 24.46 -7.64 25.24
N ASP A 568 25.57 -6.97 24.96
CA ASP A 568 25.61 -5.56 24.61
C ASP A 568 26.35 -5.37 23.27
N CYS A 569 25.58 -5.21 22.19
CA CYS A 569 26.13 -5.03 20.85
C CYS A 569 27.02 -3.78 20.71
N ALA A 570 26.98 -2.82 21.64
CA ALA A 570 27.92 -1.70 21.66
C ALA A 570 29.39 -2.16 21.84
N SER A 571 29.60 -3.35 22.41
CA SER A 571 30.93 -3.95 22.58
C SER A 571 31.50 -4.57 21.31
N CYS A 572 30.69 -4.81 20.27
CA CYS A 572 31.13 -5.35 18.98
C CYS A 572 31.77 -4.28 18.05
N GLY A 573 31.63 -3.00 18.40
CA GLY A 573 32.01 -1.83 17.60
C GLY A 573 30.97 -0.70 17.73
N GLY A 574 31.35 0.54 17.41
CA GLY A 574 30.39 1.67 17.44
C GLY A 574 29.24 1.47 16.45
N SER A 575 28.02 1.84 16.86
CA SER A 575 26.79 1.82 16.05
C SER A 575 26.29 0.42 15.63
N MET A 576 26.11 -0.50 16.59
CA MET A 576 25.45 -1.80 16.36
C MET A 576 24.26 -2.00 17.33
N TYR A 577 23.22 -2.72 16.90
CA TYR A 577 22.05 -3.07 17.71
C TYR A 577 21.78 -4.58 17.71
N PRO A 578 21.16 -5.11 18.78
CA PRO A 578 20.79 -6.52 18.85
C PRO A 578 19.60 -6.82 17.93
N ASP A 579 19.78 -7.74 16.99
CA ASP A 579 18.69 -8.29 16.20
C ASP A 579 18.20 -9.60 16.82
N GLY A 580 16.99 -9.59 17.35
CA GLY A 580 16.39 -10.74 18.04
C GLY A 580 16.00 -11.88 17.10
N ASP A 581 15.72 -11.57 15.83
CA ASP A 581 15.28 -12.55 14.85
C ASP A 581 16.49 -13.28 14.24
N LEU A 582 17.63 -12.57 14.10
CA LEU A 582 18.88 -13.13 13.57
C LEU A 582 19.83 -13.66 14.65
N GLY A 583 19.65 -13.27 15.92
CA GLY A 583 20.54 -13.67 17.02
C GLY A 583 21.95 -13.09 16.94
N GLU A 584 22.13 -12.00 16.20
CA GLU A 584 23.41 -11.32 15.98
C GLU A 584 23.30 -9.80 16.06
N CYS A 585 24.45 -9.14 16.22
CA CYS A 585 24.53 -7.68 16.26
C CYS A 585 24.60 -7.11 14.84
N GLN A 586 23.63 -6.29 14.48
CA GLN A 586 23.55 -5.64 13.17
C GLN A 586 24.10 -4.21 13.21
N PRO A 587 24.76 -3.73 12.15
CA PRO A 587 25.15 -2.32 12.05
C PRO A 587 23.92 -1.42 11.89
N CYS A 588 23.96 -0.22 12.47
CA CYS A 588 22.93 0.79 12.26
C CYS A 588 23.12 1.45 10.88
N ASP A 589 22.11 1.38 9.99
CA ASP A 589 22.10 2.13 8.72
C ASP A 589 21.42 3.51 8.89
N ILE A 590 21.85 4.26 9.91
CA ILE A 590 21.34 5.60 10.23
C ILE A 590 22.51 6.57 10.31
N PRO A 591 22.60 7.56 9.40
CA PRO A 591 23.66 8.56 9.42
C PRO A 591 23.75 9.29 10.77
N SER A 592 24.97 9.47 11.29
CA SER A 592 25.25 10.21 12.53
C SER A 592 24.57 9.66 13.80
N CYS A 593 24.13 8.40 13.80
CA CYS A 593 23.57 7.73 14.97
C CYS A 593 24.65 7.01 15.80
N ARG A 594 24.73 7.31 17.10
CA ARG A 594 25.70 6.71 18.04
C ARG A 594 25.20 5.39 18.62
N VAL A 595 23.92 5.33 18.99
CA VAL A 595 23.25 4.11 19.49
C VAL A 595 21.88 4.03 18.83
N CYS A 596 21.60 2.96 18.08
CA CYS A 596 20.27 2.72 17.53
C CYS A 596 19.49 1.70 18.38
N ALA A 597 18.16 1.89 18.46
CA ALA A 597 17.23 0.97 19.10
C ALA A 597 16.76 -0.13 18.13
N THR A 598 16.65 0.20 16.84
CA THR A 598 16.42 -0.72 15.71
C THR A 598 17.16 -0.16 14.48
N GLY A 599 17.22 -0.91 13.38
CA GLY A 599 17.83 -0.43 12.13
C GLY A 599 17.22 0.87 11.56
N LEU A 600 16.05 1.31 12.05
CA LEU A 600 15.34 2.52 11.60
C LEU A 600 15.09 3.55 12.72
N LYS A 601 15.53 3.29 13.96
CA LYS A 601 15.29 4.18 15.11
C LYS A 601 16.57 4.45 15.88
N CYS A 602 17.03 5.69 15.88
CA CYS A 602 18.17 6.12 16.69
C CYS A 602 17.76 6.45 18.14
N LYS A 603 18.52 5.96 19.13
CA LYS A 603 18.35 6.27 20.56
C LYS A 603 19.20 7.46 20.99
N SER A 604 20.39 7.63 20.43
CA SER A 604 21.25 8.80 20.65
C SER A 604 22.10 9.13 19.43
N CYS A 605 22.17 10.42 19.11
CA CYS A 605 22.99 10.93 18.01
C CYS A 605 24.46 11.11 18.42
N ALA A 606 25.34 11.20 17.43
CA ALA A 606 26.73 11.60 17.61
C ALA A 606 26.82 13.02 18.21
N GLU A 607 27.95 13.35 18.85
CA GLU A 607 28.13 14.64 19.55
C GLU A 607 28.00 15.87 18.64
N ASN A 608 28.14 15.67 17.33
CA ASN A 608 27.99 16.68 16.28
C ASN A 608 26.67 16.57 15.49
N ALA A 609 25.64 15.97 16.08
CA ALA A 609 24.35 15.75 15.44
C ALA A 609 23.19 15.89 16.43
N VAL A 610 22.02 16.29 15.92
CA VAL A 610 20.79 16.47 16.69
C VAL A 610 19.71 15.46 16.26
N PRO A 611 18.90 14.95 17.20
CA PRO A 611 17.81 14.03 16.89
C PRO A 611 16.66 14.78 16.22
N ILE A 612 16.25 14.32 15.06
CA ILE A 612 15.05 14.78 14.36
C ILE A 612 14.06 13.62 14.29
N SER A 613 12.83 13.86 14.74
CA SER A 613 11.77 12.84 14.79
C SER A 613 10.71 13.15 13.74
N PRO A 614 10.70 12.45 12.59
CA PRO A 614 9.64 12.60 11.60
C PRO A 614 8.28 12.04 12.08
N ASP A 615 8.28 11.06 12.99
CA ASP A 615 7.08 10.52 13.65
C ASP A 615 7.41 9.84 15.01
N VAL A 616 6.42 9.24 15.68
CA VAL A 616 6.57 8.56 16.98
C VAL A 616 7.42 7.28 16.91
N TYR A 617 7.65 6.75 15.71
CA TYR A 617 8.26 5.43 15.48
C TYR A 617 9.67 5.51 14.88
N HIS A 618 10.05 6.63 14.26
CA HIS A 618 11.33 6.86 13.59
C HIS A 618 12.08 8.04 14.24
N THR A 619 13.39 7.87 14.46
CA THR A 619 14.25 8.94 14.98
C THR A 619 15.54 8.92 14.17
N ALA A 620 15.76 9.97 13.39
CA ALA A 620 16.96 10.18 12.59
C ALA A 620 17.90 11.19 13.27
N CYS A 621 19.16 11.21 12.85
CA CYS A 621 20.16 12.14 13.38
C CYS A 621 20.67 13.03 12.25
N MET A 622 20.46 14.34 12.39
CA MET A 622 20.99 15.32 11.45
C MET A 622 22.34 15.85 11.97
N GLY A 623 23.35 15.88 11.10
CA GLY A 623 24.63 16.52 11.42
C GLY A 623 24.50 18.03 11.56
N CYS A 624 25.12 18.63 12.57
CA CYS A 624 25.06 20.07 12.83
C CYS A 624 25.60 20.94 11.69
N SER A 625 26.48 20.38 10.86
CA SER A 625 27.06 21.04 9.68
C SER A 625 26.38 20.66 8.35
N ASP A 626 25.33 19.85 8.40
CA ASP A 626 24.66 19.34 7.21
C ASP A 626 23.72 20.39 6.60
N THR A 627 24.20 21.11 5.59
CA THR A 627 23.41 22.11 4.86
C THR A 627 22.46 21.52 3.82
N GLY A 628 22.46 20.19 3.61
CA GLY A 628 21.57 19.53 2.66
C GLY A 628 20.11 19.47 3.14
N GLY A 629 19.90 19.54 4.45
CA GLY A 629 18.61 19.56 5.11
C GLY A 629 17.92 18.20 5.15
N MET A 630 17.14 17.96 6.21
CA MET A 630 16.39 16.72 6.46
C MET A 630 15.12 17.07 7.27
N ASP A 631 13.95 16.65 6.81
CA ASP A 631 12.64 16.87 7.46
C ASP A 631 12.35 18.33 7.88
N GLY A 632 12.65 19.29 7.00
CA GLY A 632 12.39 20.71 7.25
C GLY A 632 13.41 21.39 8.18
N TRP A 633 14.48 20.67 8.56
CA TRP A 633 15.61 21.21 9.30
C TRP A 633 16.84 21.37 8.40
N VAL A 634 17.68 22.36 8.69
CA VAL A 634 18.95 22.58 7.95
C VAL A 634 20.07 22.88 8.93
N GLY A 635 21.20 22.18 8.79
CA GLY A 635 22.43 22.42 9.52
C GLY A 635 23.15 23.70 9.10
N LEU A 636 24.14 24.12 9.89
CA LEU A 636 24.93 25.32 9.68
C LEU A 636 26.37 24.96 9.32
N ALA A 637 26.82 25.32 8.10
CA ALA A 637 28.16 24.99 7.63
C ALA A 637 29.25 25.40 8.63
N GLY A 638 30.06 24.44 9.08
CA GLY A 638 31.13 24.65 10.05
C GLY A 638 30.70 24.62 11.51
N CYS A 639 29.44 24.29 11.81
CA CYS A 639 28.96 24.06 13.16
C CYS A 639 29.22 22.62 13.63
N THR A 640 29.90 22.47 14.76
CA THR A 640 30.20 21.19 15.42
C THR A 640 29.21 20.83 16.52
N THR A 641 28.61 21.80 17.22
CA THR A 641 27.64 21.56 18.29
C THR A 641 26.39 22.39 18.07
N CYS A 642 25.21 21.78 18.10
CA CYS A 642 23.96 22.49 17.79
C CYS A 642 22.74 21.95 18.56
N GLU A 643 21.64 22.71 18.54
CA GLU A 643 20.32 22.33 19.08
C GLU A 643 19.18 22.73 18.13
N LEU A 644 17.97 22.16 18.29
CA LEU A 644 16.80 22.48 17.46
C LEU A 644 16.08 23.76 17.92
N THR A 645 15.67 24.61 16.97
CA THR A 645 14.91 25.84 17.22
C THR A 645 13.40 25.66 17.07
N ASP A 646 12.67 25.30 18.14
CA ASP A 646 11.20 25.13 18.23
C ASP A 646 10.50 24.22 17.18
N ARG A 647 9.41 23.55 17.60
CA ARG A 647 8.81 22.36 16.95
C ARG A 647 8.04 22.59 15.63
N GLY A 648 8.55 23.41 14.72
CA GLY A 648 7.87 23.78 13.46
C GLY A 648 8.72 23.84 12.19
N GLY A 649 9.98 23.38 12.22
CA GLY A 649 10.92 23.45 11.09
C GLY A 649 11.72 24.77 11.07
N GLY A 650 13.03 24.69 10.77
CA GLY A 650 13.97 25.81 10.87
C GLY A 650 15.45 25.41 10.74
N SER A 651 16.37 26.36 10.89
CA SER A 651 17.82 26.06 10.95
C SER A 651 18.22 25.67 12.37
N VAL A 652 19.15 24.71 12.54
CA VAL A 652 19.70 24.39 13.87
C VAL A 652 20.37 25.61 14.50
N ASN A 653 20.34 25.74 15.83
CA ASN A 653 21.08 26.77 16.55
C ASN A 653 22.51 26.28 16.83
N CYS A 654 23.53 27.02 16.43
CA CYS A 654 24.93 26.63 16.63
C CYS A 654 25.45 27.10 17.99
N LEU A 655 25.97 26.17 18.79
CA LEU A 655 26.46 26.39 20.15
C LEU A 655 27.99 26.50 20.24
N ASP A 656 28.69 26.45 19.10
CA ASP A 656 30.14 26.52 19.08
C ASP A 656 30.67 27.88 19.60
N PRO A 657 31.62 27.87 20.55
CA PRO A 657 32.19 29.09 21.09
C PRO A 657 32.94 29.88 20.01
N GLY A 658 32.34 30.98 19.55
CA GLY A 658 32.92 31.92 18.58
C GLY A 658 32.27 31.94 17.19
N TYR A 659 31.23 31.12 16.93
CA TYR A 659 30.56 31.05 15.63
C TYR A 659 30.04 32.41 15.12
N TYR A 660 29.44 33.22 16.00
CA TYR A 660 28.94 34.57 15.65
C TYR A 660 30.03 35.62 15.38
N ARG A 661 31.33 35.29 15.51
CA ARG A 661 32.42 36.21 15.15
C ARG A 661 32.88 36.12 13.69
N ARG A 662 32.26 35.26 12.85
CA ARG A 662 32.64 35.08 11.43
C ARG A 662 31.58 35.46 10.39
N GLY A 663 30.62 36.32 10.74
CA GLY A 663 29.71 36.95 9.76
C GLY A 663 30.38 38.08 8.96
N GLY A 664 31.35 37.75 8.10
CA GLY A 664 31.94 38.69 7.13
C GLY A 664 31.30 38.52 5.75
N LEU A 665 30.79 39.60 5.16
CA LEU A 665 30.22 39.62 3.80
C LEU A 665 31.20 39.02 2.78
N GLY A 666 30.74 38.04 2.00
CA GLY A 666 31.54 37.37 0.98
C GLY A 666 32.13 38.34 -0.06
N GLY A 667 33.38 38.09 -0.47
CA GLY A 667 34.20 38.99 -1.30
C GLY A 667 33.59 39.37 -2.66
N GLY A 668 32.59 38.65 -3.16
CA GLY A 668 31.84 39.02 -4.37
C GLY A 668 30.95 40.26 -4.19
N ALA A 669 30.40 40.48 -2.98
CA ALA A 669 29.57 41.66 -2.70
C ALA A 669 30.42 42.93 -2.54
N ILE A 670 31.63 42.81 -2.00
CA ILE A 670 32.55 43.94 -1.78
C ILE A 670 33.07 44.48 -3.12
N ALA A 671 33.38 43.62 -4.09
CA ALA A 671 33.78 44.07 -5.43
C ALA A 671 32.64 44.81 -6.15
N ALA A 672 31.39 44.32 -6.05
CA ALA A 672 30.23 44.96 -6.67
C ALA A 672 29.90 46.31 -6.03
N ILE A 673 29.99 46.42 -4.69
CA ILE A 673 29.75 47.69 -3.98
C ILE A 673 30.85 48.71 -4.30
N VAL A 674 32.12 48.30 -4.35
CA VAL A 674 33.22 49.21 -4.71
C VAL A 674 33.08 49.68 -6.15
N ILE A 675 32.71 48.81 -7.10
CA ILE A 675 32.47 49.20 -8.49
C ILE A 675 31.26 50.13 -8.61
N ALA A 676 30.16 49.83 -7.91
CA ALA A 676 28.98 50.68 -7.92
C ALA A 676 29.26 52.07 -7.31
N VAL A 677 30.04 52.14 -6.23
CA VAL A 677 30.46 53.39 -5.61
C VAL A 677 31.41 54.16 -6.52
N LEU A 678 32.37 53.50 -7.18
CA LEU A 678 33.27 54.15 -8.13
C LEU A 678 32.53 54.67 -9.38
N LEU A 679 31.54 53.92 -9.89
CA LEU A 679 30.69 54.36 -10.98
C LEU A 679 29.77 55.51 -10.56
N ALA A 680 29.20 55.45 -9.35
CA ALA A 680 28.37 56.53 -8.81
C ALA A 680 29.19 57.81 -8.57
N LEU A 681 30.42 57.70 -8.09
CA LEU A 681 31.33 58.85 -7.91
C LEU A 681 31.82 59.41 -9.24
N ALA A 682 32.05 58.57 -10.25
CA ALA A 682 32.38 59.02 -11.61
C ALA A 682 31.19 59.75 -12.27
N VAL A 683 29.97 59.24 -12.10
CA VAL A 683 28.74 59.89 -12.60
C VAL A 683 28.45 61.17 -11.83
N ALA A 684 28.61 61.19 -10.51
CA ALA A 684 28.45 62.40 -9.69
C ALA A 684 29.50 63.46 -10.05
N GLY A 685 30.76 63.07 -10.25
CA GLY A 685 31.82 63.97 -10.72
C GLY A 685 31.52 64.55 -12.10
N PHE A 686 31.01 63.72 -13.03
CA PHE A 686 30.59 64.15 -14.35
C PHE A 686 29.38 65.09 -14.29
N LEU A 687 28.39 64.82 -13.43
CA LEU A 687 27.21 65.67 -13.24
C LEU A 687 27.57 67.01 -12.58
N VAL A 688 28.47 67.03 -11.59
CA VAL A 688 28.94 68.28 -10.96
C VAL A 688 29.74 69.11 -11.96
N TRP A 689 30.64 68.49 -12.73
CA TRP A 689 31.36 69.18 -13.82
C TRP A 689 30.38 69.72 -14.88
N TRP A 690 29.38 68.93 -15.27
CA TRP A 690 28.36 69.30 -16.24
C TRP A 690 27.47 70.45 -15.75
N PHE A 691 27.01 70.42 -14.49
CA PHE A 691 26.15 71.47 -13.95
C PHE A 691 26.90 72.77 -13.61
N VAL A 692 28.17 72.69 -13.20
CA VAL A 692 29.00 73.88 -12.91
C VAL A 692 29.45 74.56 -14.20
N PHE A 693 29.71 73.81 -15.28
CA PHE A 693 30.18 74.39 -16.55
C PHE A 693 29.09 74.60 -17.63
N ARG A 694 27.84 74.16 -17.40
CA ARG A 694 26.75 74.25 -18.39
C ARG A 694 25.50 74.99 -17.90
N LYS A 695 25.63 76.17 -17.30
CA LYS A 695 24.76 77.34 -17.53
C LYS A 695 25.03 78.46 -16.51
N GLY A 696 25.97 79.33 -16.86
CA GLY A 696 25.82 80.74 -16.53
C GLY A 696 24.82 81.35 -17.49
N ARG A 697 23.61 81.68 -17.02
CA ARG A 697 22.90 82.96 -17.24
C ARG A 697 21.39 82.85 -16.99
N SER A 698 20.92 83.85 -16.26
CA SER A 698 19.57 84.45 -16.29
C SER A 698 18.48 83.68 -15.53
N SER A 699 18.11 84.08 -14.30
CA SER A 699 17.41 85.33 -13.87
C SER A 699 15.89 85.24 -14.01
N ARG A 700 15.22 85.64 -12.91
CA ARG A 700 13.81 86.08 -12.76
C ARG A 700 12.75 84.97 -12.81
N ARG A 701 11.61 85.07 -12.13
CA ARG A 701 11.03 85.88 -11.03
C ARG A 701 9.58 85.36 -10.93
N GLY A 702 9.02 85.35 -9.73
CA GLY A 702 7.57 85.21 -9.51
C GLY A 702 7.08 83.76 -9.57
N GLY A 703 6.16 83.31 -8.74
CA GLY A 703 5.26 84.05 -7.89
C GLY A 703 3.94 83.28 -7.79
N ALA A 704 3.78 82.62 -6.64
CA ALA A 704 2.52 82.40 -5.93
C ALA A 704 1.46 81.39 -6.43
N LYS A 705 0.83 80.82 -5.39
CA LYS A 705 -0.52 80.26 -5.24
C LYS A 705 -0.68 78.76 -5.50
N TYR A 706 -0.79 77.91 -4.46
CA TYR A 706 -1.81 77.71 -3.40
C TYR A 706 -2.96 76.80 -3.85
N THR A 707 -3.14 75.71 -3.08
CA THR A 707 -4.39 74.98 -2.77
C THR A 707 -5.11 74.30 -3.94
N SER A 708 -5.74 73.14 -3.85
CA SER A 708 -6.08 72.13 -2.83
C SER A 708 -6.98 71.15 -3.60
N LEU A 709 -7.00 69.84 -3.29
CA LEU A 709 -8.22 69.01 -3.13
C LEU A 709 -8.00 67.48 -3.28
N VAL A 710 -8.23 66.77 -2.15
CA VAL A 710 -8.86 65.44 -1.91
C VAL A 710 -8.22 64.15 -2.49
N ARG A 711 -8.32 62.95 -1.91
CA ARG A 711 -9.15 62.32 -0.83
C ARG A 711 -8.46 60.97 -0.47
N GLY A 712 -8.26 60.61 0.80
CA GLY A 712 -9.05 59.61 1.59
C GLY A 712 -8.55 58.16 1.34
N GLU A 713 -8.35 57.22 2.27
CA GLU A 713 -8.70 56.94 3.69
C GLU A 713 -7.61 55.95 4.24
N SER A 714 -7.03 56.10 5.45
CA SER A 714 -7.30 55.43 6.76
C SER A 714 -7.20 53.88 6.81
N TYR A 715 -6.67 53.16 7.83
CA TYR A 715 -6.33 53.41 9.25
C TYR A 715 -5.28 52.40 9.81
N ASP A 716 -4.54 52.86 10.84
CA ASP A 716 -4.03 52.18 12.07
C ASP A 716 -3.15 50.91 12.03
N TYR A 717 -2.25 50.62 12.97
CA TYR A 717 -1.64 51.31 14.12
C TYR A 717 -0.33 50.56 14.48
N ARG A 718 0.51 51.21 15.29
CA ARG A 718 1.91 50.93 15.63
C ARG A 718 2.23 49.60 16.36
N GLN A 719 3.40 49.09 16.01
CA GLN A 719 4.36 48.34 16.84
C GLN A 719 4.96 49.19 17.97
N SER A 720 5.16 48.59 19.14
CA SER A 720 6.41 48.67 19.91
C SER A 720 6.40 47.73 21.13
N LEU A 721 7.39 46.84 21.17
CA LEU A 721 8.28 46.49 22.30
C LEU A 721 7.73 46.53 23.74
N ILE A 722 7.79 45.40 24.44
CA ILE A 722 8.86 45.02 25.39
C ILE A 722 8.99 43.49 25.36
#